data_AF-A0A7X1GIK7-F1
#
_entry.id   AF-A0A7X1GIK7-F1
#
_cell.length_a   1.000
_cell.length_b   1.000
_cell.length_c   1.000
_cell.angle_alpha   90.00
_cell.angle_beta   90.00
_cell.angle_gamma   90.00
#
_symmetry.space_group_name_H-M   'P 1'
#
loop_
_entity.id
_entity.type
_entity.pdbx_description
1 polymer ?
#
loop_
_entity_poly.entity_id
_entity_poly.type
_entity_poly.pdbx_seq_one_letter_code
_entity_poly.pdbx_strand_id
1 'polypeptide(L)'
;MIRRSLPAVFALMFAAPLLAAPTGQQTLFNFVRPADVVQVTTQDASLPQSNAEQTAEGEVLRRVTFNPTAQPSLRLTPQTGAWDWSQSGVMSLRLQSAMNWAVTLYVKIQSNDGKTLVSRVDLPAGPAQTLLVPLKPSSPLSQGMKAGPPMPMTVDGQRILLASSEGELDPAQVVSVTLSMDQPKVAQSILVERFGVQDGAAVTQAVYGSLVDAYGQSSRAKWPEKIATDEQLKAAAVKEQQQLSGWLAQRQRSALDAYGGLNTAAAFKASGFFRTEKRDGRWYLVTPLGHPFYSLGVNTVTADASQTYVAGREGMFEVLPGNDQPLAVHYGEGDNRGGNGVDRGRAFNSGRWYDFYGANLQRTYGQPCVATATATAPATEAETGAEAPVAPCAPYAFDEKRWAGHTLDRLQAWGFNTLGNWSEPALGHSERMPYTLPLSIVGDYTSISTGNDWWGGMPDPFDPRFAMATERAVAIAARDHRDDPWLIGYFADNELAWAGPGDDPKARYALAYGTLKMTTDVPAKRAFLKQLRDKYRNQAGLSKAWGIDLPAWELMEDPGFVPPVPNPEHPEIEADFKYFQKVFADTYFKTISDSLKWHAPNHLLLGGRFAVSTPEAVASCAQYCDVLSFNLYTLKPQDGYDFSQLQALDKPVLITEFNFGSRDRGPFWGGVTELAKEEDRGPAYANFVKQALSEPSIVGVHWFQYLDQPVTGRLLDGENGHFGLVGITDIPFQGFVDSVRKANLQVVDQFAKAGEQARLAAEKAGKTSQKAEGEKPGHAPQGVGQGSHTGGHSANGH
;
A
#
# COMPACT_ATOMS: atom_id res chain seq x y z
N MET A 1 -14.48 95.59 9.06
CA MET A 1 -13.45 95.34 10.10
C MET A 1 -13.68 93.96 10.69
N ILE A 2 -12.66 93.10 10.63
CA ILE A 2 -12.15 92.25 11.73
C ILE A 2 -13.16 91.34 12.51
N ARG A 3 -13.01 90.02 12.24
CA ARG A 3 -12.83 88.88 13.18
C ARG A 3 -14.00 87.97 13.64
N ARG A 4 -13.69 86.66 13.43
CA ARG A 4 -13.79 85.48 14.33
C ARG A 4 -15.22 84.93 14.56
N SER A 5 -15.52 83.63 14.57
CA SER A 5 -14.74 82.42 14.90
C SER A 5 -15.49 81.16 14.39
N LEU A 6 -14.76 80.11 14.00
CA LEU A 6 -15.22 78.69 14.02
C LEU A 6 -15.50 78.24 15.49
N PRO A 7 -16.23 77.15 15.82
CA PRO A 7 -16.11 75.85 15.12
C PRO A 7 -17.34 74.86 15.08
N ALA A 8 -17.19 73.88 14.18
CA ALA A 8 -17.46 72.44 14.32
C ALA A 8 -18.87 71.79 14.18
N VAL A 9 -18.81 70.67 13.43
CA VAL A 9 -19.53 69.39 13.48
C VAL A 9 -20.76 69.17 12.56
N PHE A 10 -20.71 68.00 11.92
CA PHE A 10 -21.75 67.18 11.26
C PHE A 10 -21.98 67.34 9.75
N ALA A 11 -21.34 66.44 8.98
CA ALA A 11 -22.01 65.70 7.91
C ALA A 11 -21.20 64.45 7.53
N LEU A 12 -21.61 63.30 8.08
CA LEU A 12 -21.45 61.97 7.49
C LEU A 12 -22.20 61.93 6.15
N MET A 13 -21.61 61.36 5.09
CA MET A 13 -22.34 60.60 4.06
C MET A 13 -21.39 59.68 3.25
N PHE A 14 -21.66 58.37 3.41
CA PHE A 14 -21.59 57.27 2.43
C PHE A 14 -20.37 57.13 1.49
N ALA A 15 -19.40 56.32 1.92
CA ALA A 15 -18.61 55.51 0.99
C ALA A 15 -19.28 54.12 0.89
N ALA A 16 -19.93 53.84 -0.24
CA ALA A 16 -20.49 52.52 -0.52
C ALA A 16 -19.35 51.50 -0.72
N PRO A 17 -19.47 50.26 -0.20
CA PRO A 17 -18.55 49.19 -0.57
C PRO A 17 -18.71 48.89 -2.06
N LEU A 18 -17.57 48.77 -2.76
CA LEU A 18 -17.51 48.33 -4.15
C LEU A 18 -18.24 47.00 -4.30
N LEU A 19 -19.13 46.97 -5.29
CA LEU A 19 -20.06 45.90 -5.64
C LEU A 19 -19.40 44.52 -5.69
N ALA A 20 -20.09 43.52 -5.12
CA ALA A 20 -19.80 42.11 -5.31
C ALA A 20 -19.72 41.77 -6.81
N ALA A 21 -18.60 41.17 -7.22
CA ALA A 21 -18.39 40.69 -8.58
C ALA A 21 -19.35 39.51 -8.89
N PRO A 22 -19.79 39.35 -10.14
CA PRO A 22 -20.70 38.27 -10.53
C PRO A 22 -20.05 36.89 -10.36
N THR A 23 -20.90 35.87 -10.16
CA THR A 23 -20.60 34.44 -10.08
C THR A 23 -20.13 33.85 -11.42
N GLY A 24 -19.03 34.36 -11.97
CA GLY A 24 -18.43 33.94 -13.25
C GLY A 24 -16.90 34.00 -13.26
N GLN A 25 -16.27 33.58 -14.35
CA GLN A 25 -14.81 33.61 -14.48
C GLN A 25 -14.28 35.04 -14.48
N GLN A 26 -13.45 35.37 -13.49
CA GLN A 26 -12.77 36.65 -13.36
C GLN A 26 -11.32 36.52 -13.85
N THR A 27 -10.99 37.17 -14.97
CA THR A 27 -9.59 37.31 -15.39
C THR A 27 -8.93 38.44 -14.59
N LEU A 28 -7.87 38.12 -13.86
CA LEU A 28 -7.10 39.08 -13.06
C LEU A 28 -5.89 39.60 -13.82
N PHE A 29 -5.24 38.75 -14.62
CA PHE A 29 -4.07 39.14 -15.40
C PHE A 29 -3.99 38.36 -16.71
N ASN A 30 -3.55 39.04 -17.76
CA ASN A 30 -3.22 38.42 -19.04
C ASN A 30 -1.74 38.71 -19.34
N PHE A 31 -0.92 37.67 -19.40
CA PHE A 31 0.52 37.80 -19.64
C PHE A 31 0.82 38.36 -21.03
N VAL A 32 -0.01 38.09 -22.04
CA VAL A 32 0.15 38.55 -23.43
C VAL A 32 -0.32 39.99 -23.60
N ARG A 33 -1.39 40.38 -22.90
CA ARG A 33 -1.94 41.75 -22.88
C ARG A 33 -2.06 42.22 -21.43
N PRO A 34 -0.94 42.63 -20.80
CA PRO A 34 -0.93 42.98 -19.38
C PRO A 34 -1.92 44.11 -19.09
N ALA A 35 -2.73 43.93 -18.05
CA ALA A 35 -3.50 44.99 -17.43
C ALA A 35 -2.79 45.40 -16.14
N ASP A 36 -2.88 46.68 -15.76
CA ASP A 36 -2.11 47.27 -14.65
C ASP A 36 -2.56 46.81 -13.25
N VAL A 37 -3.31 45.72 -13.09
CA VAL A 37 -3.91 45.31 -11.80
C VAL A 37 -3.12 44.25 -11.02
N VAL A 38 -2.10 43.63 -11.63
CA VAL A 38 -1.23 42.63 -11.00
C VAL A 38 0.23 42.99 -11.25
N GLN A 39 1.04 42.92 -10.18
CA GLN A 39 2.50 43.03 -10.27
C GLN A 39 3.09 41.63 -10.47
N VAL A 40 4.05 41.51 -11.39
CA VAL A 40 4.76 40.27 -11.67
C VAL A 40 6.24 40.46 -11.34
N THR A 41 6.76 39.64 -10.44
CA THR A 41 8.18 39.60 -10.09
C THR A 41 8.74 38.21 -10.30
N THR A 42 10.05 38.13 -10.56
CA THR A 42 10.75 36.87 -10.77
C THR A 42 11.97 36.80 -9.85
N GLN A 43 12.25 35.61 -9.35
CA GLN A 43 13.49 35.29 -8.63
C GLN A 43 14.10 34.07 -9.29
N ASP A 44 15.35 34.18 -9.76
CA ASP A 44 16.03 33.14 -10.55
C ASP A 44 15.18 32.59 -11.72
N ALA A 45 14.29 33.42 -12.24
CA ALA A 45 13.47 33.13 -13.40
C ALA A 45 13.46 34.36 -14.33
N SER A 46 13.21 34.12 -15.62
CA SER A 46 13.12 35.17 -16.63
C SER A 46 11.75 35.17 -17.30
N LEU A 47 11.09 36.33 -17.34
CA LEU A 47 9.91 36.64 -18.14
C LEU A 47 10.28 37.75 -19.14
N PRO A 48 10.69 37.42 -20.38
CA PRO A 48 11.11 38.42 -21.36
C PRO A 48 9.96 39.38 -21.68
N GLN A 49 10.19 40.70 -21.72
CA GLN A 49 9.13 41.70 -21.87
C GLN A 49 8.48 41.74 -23.26
N SER A 50 9.13 41.28 -24.34
CA SER A 50 8.70 41.54 -25.73
C SER A 50 8.08 40.37 -26.52
N ASN A 51 8.29 39.11 -26.12
CA ASN A 51 7.93 37.98 -26.98
C ASN A 51 6.74 37.19 -26.42
N ALA A 52 5.61 37.23 -27.15
CA ALA A 52 4.60 36.20 -27.04
C ALA A 52 4.89 35.14 -28.11
N GLU A 53 4.63 33.88 -27.79
CA GLU A 53 4.92 32.72 -28.63
C GLU A 53 3.61 32.11 -29.08
N GLN A 54 3.53 31.83 -30.38
CA GLN A 54 2.42 31.08 -30.94
C GLN A 54 2.70 29.59 -30.76
N THR A 55 1.76 28.87 -30.14
CA THR A 55 1.84 27.42 -29.98
C THR A 55 1.53 26.72 -31.31
N ALA A 56 1.78 25.42 -31.36
CA ALA A 56 1.42 24.59 -32.52
C ALA A 56 -0.10 24.63 -32.83
N GLU A 57 -0.95 24.90 -31.84
CA GLU A 57 -2.41 25.03 -32.01
C GLU A 57 -2.86 26.48 -32.25
N GLY A 58 -1.91 27.41 -32.42
CA GLY A 58 -2.19 28.80 -32.76
C GLY A 58 -2.51 29.71 -31.56
N GLU A 59 -2.50 29.18 -30.34
CA GLU A 59 -2.64 30.00 -29.12
C GLU A 59 -1.42 30.89 -28.91
N VAL A 60 -1.60 32.08 -28.34
CA VAL A 60 -0.52 33.01 -28.04
C VAL A 60 -0.29 33.02 -26.54
N LEU A 61 0.89 32.63 -26.08
CA LEU A 61 1.25 32.58 -24.65
C LEU A 61 2.63 33.23 -24.42
N ARG A 62 3.02 33.47 -23.16
CA ARG A 62 4.34 34.01 -22.80
C ARG A 62 5.21 32.99 -22.10
N ARG A 63 6.47 32.91 -22.51
CA ARG A 63 7.45 32.04 -21.86
C ARG A 63 7.95 32.61 -20.55
N VAL A 64 7.97 31.75 -19.55
CA VAL A 64 8.69 31.93 -18.29
C VAL A 64 9.75 30.83 -18.23
N THR A 65 11.00 31.18 -17.93
CA THR A 65 12.10 30.22 -17.79
C THR A 65 12.60 30.25 -16.35
N PHE A 66 12.59 29.10 -15.69
CA PHE A 66 13.09 28.88 -14.33
C PHE A 66 14.52 28.34 -14.41
N ASN A 67 15.48 29.00 -13.77
CA ASN A 67 16.89 28.59 -13.77
C ASN A 67 17.15 27.46 -12.77
N PRO A 68 18.22 26.66 -12.92
CA PRO A 68 18.55 25.54 -12.02
C PRO A 68 19.11 26.02 -10.67
N THR A 69 18.29 26.73 -9.89
CA THR A 69 18.58 27.17 -8.50
C THR A 69 17.65 26.47 -7.52
N ALA A 70 17.79 26.74 -6.22
CA ALA A 70 17.05 26.03 -5.18
C ALA A 70 15.53 26.13 -5.34
N GLN A 71 15.02 27.33 -5.62
CA GLN A 71 13.59 27.57 -5.76
C GLN A 71 13.31 28.75 -6.72
N PRO A 72 13.65 28.63 -8.03
CA PRO A 72 13.31 29.66 -9.00
C PRO A 72 11.79 29.89 -9.01
N SER A 73 11.37 31.15 -9.11
CA SER A 73 9.96 31.50 -8.97
C SER A 73 9.51 32.70 -9.81
N LEU A 74 8.21 32.68 -10.13
CA LEU A 74 7.44 33.81 -10.62
C LEU A 74 6.34 34.10 -9.60
N ARG A 75 6.27 35.34 -9.12
CA ARG A 75 5.31 35.77 -8.11
C ARG A 75 4.37 36.84 -8.66
N LEU A 76 3.08 36.63 -8.42
CA LEU A 76 1.98 37.53 -8.74
C LEU A 76 1.46 38.15 -7.44
N THR A 77 1.35 39.48 -7.40
CA THR A 77 0.78 40.23 -6.26
C THR A 77 -0.23 41.27 -6.74
N PRO A 78 -1.26 41.61 -5.94
CA PRO A 78 -2.11 42.76 -6.25
C PRO A 78 -1.28 44.04 -6.25
N GLN A 79 -1.65 45.03 -7.07
CA GLN A 79 -1.01 46.35 -7.02
C GLN A 79 -1.19 47.04 -5.65
N THR A 80 -2.35 46.84 -5.03
CA THR A 80 -2.72 47.44 -3.75
C THR A 80 -3.55 46.46 -2.92
N GLY A 81 -3.28 46.38 -1.62
CA GLY A 81 -4.10 45.59 -0.69
C GLY A 81 -4.00 44.08 -0.91
N ALA A 82 -5.15 43.42 -0.92
CA ALA A 82 -5.32 41.98 -1.11
C ALA A 82 -6.46 41.72 -2.11
N TRP A 83 -6.45 40.56 -2.76
CA TRP A 83 -7.60 40.08 -3.52
C TRP A 83 -8.62 39.42 -2.58
N ASP A 84 -9.90 39.74 -2.80
CA ASP A 84 -11.03 39.01 -2.19
C ASP A 84 -11.56 37.97 -3.19
N TRP A 85 -11.27 36.70 -2.91
CA TRP A 85 -11.71 35.52 -3.64
C TRP A 85 -12.74 34.70 -2.85
N SER A 86 -13.39 35.29 -1.84
CA SER A 86 -14.37 34.58 -0.99
C SER A 86 -15.54 33.97 -1.77
N GLN A 87 -15.86 34.51 -2.95
CA GLN A 87 -16.92 34.02 -3.84
C GLN A 87 -16.42 33.05 -4.93
N SER A 88 -15.13 32.70 -4.94
CA SER A 88 -14.52 31.82 -5.94
C SER A 88 -14.24 30.43 -5.35
N GLY A 89 -14.32 29.40 -6.19
CA GLY A 89 -13.99 28.03 -5.79
C GLY A 89 -12.57 27.62 -6.16
N VAL A 90 -12.06 28.13 -7.27
CA VAL A 90 -10.74 27.75 -7.83
C VAL A 90 -10.00 28.98 -8.35
N MET A 91 -8.68 28.95 -8.25
CA MET A 91 -7.78 29.79 -9.04
C MET A 91 -7.53 29.11 -10.39
N SER A 92 -7.56 29.88 -11.47
CA SER A 92 -7.35 29.39 -12.84
C SER A 92 -6.10 30.00 -13.48
N LEU A 93 -5.35 29.15 -14.21
CA LEU A 93 -4.19 29.56 -14.99
C LEU A 93 -4.17 28.80 -16.33
N ARG A 94 -4.26 29.52 -17.45
CA ARG A 94 -4.00 28.94 -18.78
C ARG A 94 -2.49 28.85 -18.99
N LEU A 95 -1.98 27.62 -19.15
CA LEU A 95 -0.54 27.36 -19.30
C LEU A 95 -0.24 26.12 -20.15
N GLN A 96 1.01 26.02 -20.58
CA GLN A 96 1.55 24.89 -21.32
C GLN A 96 2.97 24.59 -20.84
N SER A 97 3.37 23.32 -20.78
CA SER A 97 4.80 23.00 -20.67
C SER A 97 5.49 23.43 -21.96
N ALA A 98 6.57 24.21 -21.85
CA ALA A 98 7.39 24.55 -23.01
C ALA A 98 8.54 23.55 -23.22
N MET A 99 8.46 22.40 -22.54
CA MET A 99 9.39 21.28 -22.64
C MET A 99 8.72 20.12 -23.39
N ASN A 100 9.51 19.22 -23.97
CA ASN A 100 9.03 17.96 -24.54
C ASN A 100 8.84 16.85 -23.49
N TRP A 101 8.91 17.19 -22.20
CA TRP A 101 8.62 16.32 -21.07
C TRP A 101 7.72 17.03 -20.04
N ALA A 102 7.18 16.27 -19.09
CA ALA A 102 6.36 16.82 -18.00
C ALA A 102 7.23 17.56 -16.97
N VAL A 103 6.79 18.73 -16.51
CA VAL A 103 7.49 19.51 -15.48
C VAL A 103 6.69 19.52 -14.19
N THR A 104 7.36 19.42 -13.04
CA THR A 104 6.71 19.58 -11.73
C THR A 104 6.72 21.05 -11.35
N LEU A 105 5.53 21.65 -11.27
CA LEU A 105 5.29 23.04 -10.91
C LEU A 105 4.62 23.09 -9.53
N TYR A 106 5.16 23.92 -8.63
CA TYR A 106 4.51 24.24 -7.38
C TYR A 106 3.74 25.54 -7.53
N VAL A 107 2.50 25.55 -7.03
CA VAL A 107 1.67 26.74 -6.95
C VAL A 107 1.34 27.02 -5.50
N LYS A 108 1.85 28.14 -4.97
CA LYS A 108 1.60 28.59 -3.61
C LYS A 108 0.71 29.82 -3.62
N ILE A 109 -0.44 29.73 -2.97
CA ILE A 109 -1.35 30.87 -2.71
C ILE A 109 -1.19 31.26 -1.24
N GLN A 110 -1.01 32.54 -0.97
CA GLN A 110 -0.79 33.04 0.40
C GLN A 110 -1.80 34.15 0.74
N SER A 111 -2.41 34.05 1.91
CA SER A 111 -3.25 35.10 2.51
C SER A 111 -2.44 36.02 3.42
N ASN A 112 -3.01 37.19 3.71
CA ASN A 112 -2.36 38.27 4.48
C ASN A 112 -2.00 37.86 5.93
N ASP A 113 -2.69 36.86 6.48
CA ASP A 113 -2.42 36.26 7.79
C ASP A 113 -1.24 35.28 7.78
N GLY A 114 -0.59 35.09 6.62
CA GLY A 114 0.57 34.22 6.45
C GLY A 114 0.21 32.77 6.13
N LYS A 115 -1.08 32.38 6.14
CA LYS A 115 -1.51 31.04 5.76
C LYS A 115 -1.26 30.78 4.28
N THR A 116 -1.00 29.52 3.96
CA THR A 116 -0.63 29.12 2.61
C THR A 116 -1.35 27.86 2.19
N LEU A 117 -1.81 27.89 0.94
CA LEU A 117 -2.29 26.74 0.21
C LEU A 117 -1.26 26.40 -0.87
N VAL A 118 -0.88 25.12 -0.98
CA VAL A 118 0.15 24.65 -1.91
C VAL A 118 -0.40 23.53 -2.79
N SER A 119 -0.07 23.58 -4.07
CA SER A 119 -0.37 22.55 -5.05
C SER A 119 0.91 22.10 -5.76
N ARG A 120 1.20 20.81 -5.75
CA ARG A 120 2.19 20.18 -6.63
C ARG A 120 1.48 19.74 -7.91
N VAL A 121 1.92 20.27 -9.05
CA VAL A 121 1.29 20.04 -10.36
C VAL A 121 2.29 19.37 -11.27
N ASP A 122 2.01 18.15 -11.68
CA ASP A 122 2.75 17.50 -12.76
C ASP A 122 2.14 17.97 -14.10
N LEU A 123 2.76 18.99 -14.69
CA LEU A 123 2.30 19.63 -15.93
C LEU A 123 2.83 18.84 -17.13
N PRO A 124 2.00 18.05 -17.84
CA PRO A 124 2.46 17.28 -18.98
C PRO A 124 2.90 18.15 -20.15
N ALA A 125 3.76 17.57 -21.00
CA ALA A 125 3.98 18.08 -22.34
C ALA A 125 2.70 17.97 -23.18
N GLY A 126 2.53 18.87 -24.13
CA GLY A 126 1.34 18.91 -24.98
C GLY A 126 0.82 20.33 -25.17
N PRO A 127 -0.41 20.49 -25.66
CA PRO A 127 -1.02 21.79 -25.89
C PRO A 127 -1.37 22.50 -24.59
N ALA A 128 -1.73 23.78 -24.69
CA ALA A 128 -2.10 24.55 -23.52
C ALA A 128 -3.36 23.97 -22.85
N GLN A 129 -3.41 24.12 -21.54
CA GLN A 129 -4.45 23.62 -20.67
C GLN A 129 -4.75 24.63 -19.57
N THR A 130 -5.94 24.53 -18.99
CA THR A 130 -6.36 25.39 -17.88
C THR A 130 -6.11 24.64 -16.58
N LEU A 131 -5.06 25.02 -15.86
CA LEU A 131 -4.84 24.58 -14.48
C LEU A 131 -5.88 25.22 -13.58
N LEU A 132 -6.53 24.38 -12.77
CA LEU A 132 -7.45 24.80 -11.73
C LEU A 132 -6.90 24.35 -10.38
N VAL A 133 -6.70 25.29 -9.46
CA VAL A 133 -6.27 25.02 -8.08
C VAL A 133 -7.44 25.34 -7.14
N PRO A 134 -8.03 24.33 -6.47
CA PRO A 134 -9.09 24.55 -5.48
C PRO A 134 -8.61 25.47 -4.37
N LEU A 135 -9.39 26.50 -4.02
CA LEU A 135 -9.06 27.46 -2.96
C LEU A 135 -9.32 26.91 -1.54
N LYS A 136 -9.98 25.75 -1.45
CA LYS A 136 -10.07 24.91 -0.26
C LYS A 136 -9.23 23.66 -0.47
N PRO A 137 -8.54 23.14 0.56
CA PRO A 137 -7.77 21.91 0.45
C PRO A 137 -8.61 20.80 -0.16
N SER A 138 -8.09 20.19 -1.21
CA SER A 138 -8.76 19.12 -1.94
C SER A 138 -7.74 18.16 -2.52
N SER A 139 -8.03 16.87 -2.38
CA SER A 139 -7.24 15.78 -2.89
C SER A 139 -8.16 14.62 -3.27
N PRO A 140 -7.68 13.62 -4.03
CA PRO A 140 -8.40 12.36 -4.19
C PRO A 140 -8.86 11.76 -2.87
N LEU A 141 -8.04 11.82 -1.81
CA LEU A 141 -8.41 11.31 -0.48
C LEU A 141 -9.60 12.07 0.12
N SER A 142 -9.66 13.39 -0.09
CA SER A 142 -10.84 14.19 0.29
C SER A 142 -12.11 13.81 -0.49
N GLN A 143 -11.97 13.04 -1.57
CA GLN A 143 -13.03 12.42 -2.36
C GLN A 143 -13.19 10.93 -2.06
N GLY A 144 -12.53 10.41 -1.01
CA GLY A 144 -12.60 9.03 -0.54
C GLY A 144 -11.81 8.01 -1.36
N MET A 145 -10.87 8.45 -2.20
CA MET A 145 -10.10 7.57 -3.09
C MET A 145 -8.60 7.89 -3.08
N LYS A 146 -7.73 6.88 -3.25
CA LYS A 146 -6.27 7.05 -3.22
C LYS A 146 -5.76 7.86 -4.40
N ALA A 147 -6.29 7.58 -5.60
CA ALA A 147 -5.99 8.32 -6.82
C ALA A 147 -7.28 8.83 -7.47
N GLY A 148 -7.23 10.05 -8.02
CA GLY A 148 -8.34 10.65 -8.75
C GLY A 148 -8.29 10.34 -10.25
N PRO A 149 -9.33 10.71 -11.01
CA PRO A 149 -9.38 10.53 -12.45
C PRO A 149 -8.12 11.08 -13.16
N PRO A 150 -7.64 10.43 -14.25
CA PRO A 150 -6.47 10.89 -14.98
C PRO A 150 -6.63 12.33 -15.46
N MET A 151 -5.56 13.11 -15.31
CA MET A 151 -5.48 14.50 -15.75
C MET A 151 -4.36 14.66 -16.78
N PRO A 152 -4.49 15.61 -17.72
CA PRO A 152 -5.64 16.50 -17.95
C PRO A 152 -6.81 15.77 -18.61
N MET A 153 -8.01 16.34 -18.50
CA MET A 153 -9.20 15.85 -19.21
C MET A 153 -9.91 16.98 -19.96
N THR A 154 -10.77 16.62 -20.92
CA THR A 154 -11.58 17.60 -21.64
C THR A 154 -12.94 17.77 -20.96
N VAL A 155 -13.29 18.99 -20.58
CA VAL A 155 -14.59 19.38 -20.02
C VAL A 155 -15.12 20.53 -20.87
N ASP A 156 -16.31 20.36 -21.46
CA ASP A 156 -16.95 21.36 -22.34
C ASP A 156 -16.02 21.90 -23.44
N GLY A 157 -15.23 21.01 -24.05
CA GLY A 157 -14.27 21.35 -25.11
C GLY A 157 -12.98 22.01 -24.62
N GLN A 158 -12.82 22.22 -23.31
CA GLN A 158 -11.60 22.77 -22.71
C GLN A 158 -10.75 21.69 -22.06
N ARG A 159 -9.44 21.73 -22.30
CA ARG A 159 -8.46 20.88 -21.62
C ARG A 159 -8.20 21.42 -20.22
N ILE A 160 -8.69 20.71 -19.21
CA ILE A 160 -8.60 21.07 -17.79
C ILE A 160 -7.55 20.20 -17.10
N LEU A 161 -6.77 20.83 -16.21
CA LEU A 161 -5.89 20.18 -15.26
C LEU A 161 -6.33 20.59 -13.84
N LEU A 162 -7.16 19.77 -13.19
CA LEU A 162 -7.56 20.01 -11.80
C LEU A 162 -6.46 19.49 -10.87
N ALA A 163 -5.83 20.38 -10.11
CA ALA A 163 -4.78 20.04 -9.17
C ALA A 163 -5.33 19.73 -7.77
N SER A 164 -4.58 18.94 -7.00
CA SER A 164 -4.77 18.85 -5.55
C SER A 164 -4.18 20.07 -4.85
N SER A 165 -4.71 20.43 -3.69
CA SER A 165 -4.20 21.51 -2.84
C SER A 165 -4.21 21.11 -1.36
N GLU A 166 -3.21 21.57 -0.62
CA GLU A 166 -3.02 21.31 0.81
C GLU A 166 -2.64 22.59 1.57
N GLY A 167 -2.94 22.64 2.87
CA GLY A 167 -2.67 23.80 3.73
C GLY A 167 -3.95 24.55 4.13
N GLU A 168 -3.84 25.85 4.35
CA GLU A 168 -4.96 26.71 4.74
C GLU A 168 -4.89 28.04 3.99
N LEU A 169 -6.04 28.67 3.72
CA LEU A 169 -6.12 29.96 3.05
C LEU A 169 -7.32 30.73 3.58
N ASP A 170 -7.13 32.02 3.86
CA ASP A 170 -8.25 32.97 3.93
C ASP A 170 -8.48 33.58 2.53
N PRO A 171 -9.52 33.15 1.79
CA PRO A 171 -9.76 33.63 0.45
C PRO A 171 -10.17 35.10 0.41
N ALA A 172 -10.60 35.72 1.51
CA ALA A 172 -10.96 37.14 1.51
C ALA A 172 -9.75 38.08 1.45
N GLN A 173 -8.53 37.57 1.74
CA GLN A 173 -7.34 38.39 1.95
C GLN A 173 -6.11 37.83 1.24
N VAL A 174 -6.25 37.39 -0.01
CA VAL A 174 -5.14 36.78 -0.77
C VAL A 174 -4.12 37.83 -1.22
N VAL A 175 -2.85 37.64 -0.87
CA VAL A 175 -1.78 38.62 -1.14
C VAL A 175 -0.76 38.16 -2.17
N SER A 176 -0.68 36.86 -2.47
CA SER A 176 0.17 36.40 -3.57
C SER A 176 -0.17 35.01 -4.13
N VAL A 177 0.18 34.81 -5.40
CA VAL A 177 0.34 33.50 -6.04
C VAL A 177 1.78 33.36 -6.51
N THR A 178 2.45 32.27 -6.16
CA THR A 178 3.83 31.99 -6.56
C THR A 178 3.86 30.68 -7.34
N LEU A 179 4.40 30.74 -8.56
CA LEU A 179 4.76 29.59 -9.36
C LEU A 179 6.25 29.30 -9.13
N SER A 180 6.61 28.07 -8.75
CA SER A 180 8.01 27.70 -8.51
C SER A 180 8.32 26.27 -8.92
N MET A 181 9.61 25.96 -9.01
CA MET A 181 10.12 24.60 -9.16
C MET A 181 11.09 24.33 -8.02
N ASP A 182 11.14 23.10 -7.53
CA ASP A 182 12.09 22.69 -6.49
C ASP A 182 13.34 22.08 -7.14
N GLN A 183 14.49 22.75 -6.96
CA GLN A 183 15.81 22.33 -7.44
C GLN A 183 15.84 21.72 -8.86
N PRO A 184 15.32 22.39 -9.91
CA PRO A 184 15.35 21.84 -11.25
C PRO A 184 16.80 21.63 -11.70
N LYS A 185 17.13 20.43 -12.21
CA LYS A 185 18.51 20.08 -12.62
C LYS A 185 19.01 20.83 -13.85
N VAL A 186 18.07 21.36 -14.65
CA VAL A 186 18.31 22.14 -15.86
C VAL A 186 17.30 23.28 -15.91
N ALA A 187 17.57 24.31 -16.70
CA ALA A 187 16.57 25.35 -16.95
C ALA A 187 15.31 24.74 -17.58
N GLN A 188 14.14 25.12 -17.08
CA GLN A 188 12.85 24.61 -17.53
C GLN A 188 11.91 25.78 -17.81
N SER A 189 11.11 25.66 -18.87
CA SER A 189 10.20 26.71 -19.30
C SER A 189 8.75 26.26 -19.31
N ILE A 190 7.86 27.19 -18.99
CA ILE A 190 6.41 27.08 -19.22
C ILE A 190 5.96 28.25 -20.09
N LEU A 191 4.84 28.07 -20.78
CA LEU A 191 4.11 29.16 -21.42
C LEU A 191 2.87 29.49 -20.57
N VAL A 192 2.59 30.77 -20.32
CA VAL A 192 1.45 31.25 -19.50
C VAL A 192 0.66 32.31 -20.25
N GLU A 193 -0.66 32.36 -20.04
CA GLU A 193 -1.55 33.32 -20.72
C GLU A 193 -2.48 34.07 -19.76
N ARG A 194 -3.52 33.41 -19.24
CA ARG A 194 -4.57 34.05 -18.45
C ARG A 194 -4.56 33.50 -17.03
N PHE A 195 -4.46 34.39 -16.06
CA PHE A 195 -4.57 34.12 -14.63
C PHE A 195 -5.84 34.75 -14.08
N GLY A 196 -6.55 34.01 -13.24
CA GLY A 196 -7.82 34.46 -12.69
C GLY A 196 -8.38 33.55 -11.61
N VAL A 197 -9.65 33.75 -11.31
CA VAL A 197 -10.45 32.91 -10.41
C VAL A 197 -11.81 32.64 -11.02
N GLN A 198 -12.45 31.56 -10.62
CA GLN A 198 -13.80 31.21 -11.07
C GLN A 198 -14.50 30.32 -10.05
N ASP A 199 -15.80 30.11 -10.27
CA ASP A 199 -16.50 29.01 -9.61
C ASP A 199 -15.87 27.66 -10.04
N GLY A 200 -15.74 26.76 -9.07
CA GLY A 200 -15.12 25.45 -9.27
C GLY A 200 -16.09 24.28 -9.25
N ALA A 201 -17.36 24.51 -8.90
CA ALA A 201 -18.31 23.44 -8.59
C ALA A 201 -18.67 22.63 -9.83
N ALA A 202 -18.99 23.30 -10.95
CA ALA A 202 -19.34 22.62 -12.20
C ALA A 202 -18.19 21.76 -12.74
N VAL A 203 -16.95 22.26 -12.70
CA VAL A 203 -15.78 21.49 -13.15
C VAL A 203 -15.48 20.35 -12.20
N THR A 204 -15.57 20.55 -10.89
CA THR A 204 -15.39 19.47 -9.91
C THR A 204 -16.43 18.37 -10.12
N GLN A 205 -17.70 18.74 -10.36
CA GLN A 205 -18.76 17.80 -10.68
C GLN A 205 -18.49 17.08 -12.02
N ALA A 206 -17.98 17.76 -13.04
CA ALA A 206 -17.60 17.11 -14.30
C ALA A 206 -16.40 16.16 -14.11
N VAL A 207 -15.45 16.51 -13.24
CA VAL A 207 -14.25 15.70 -12.96
C VAL A 207 -14.60 14.47 -12.14
N TYR A 208 -15.44 14.57 -11.11
CA TYR A 208 -15.75 13.46 -10.20
C TYR A 208 -17.13 12.83 -10.43
N GLY A 209 -17.95 13.38 -11.31
CA GLY A 209 -19.27 12.86 -11.63
C GLY A 209 -19.21 11.65 -12.57
N SER A 210 -20.16 10.74 -12.36
CA SER A 210 -20.42 9.58 -13.22
C SER A 210 -19.14 8.81 -13.56
N LEU A 211 -18.30 8.52 -12.56
CA LEU A 211 -17.06 7.74 -12.70
C LEU A 211 -17.31 6.25 -12.79
N VAL A 212 -18.43 5.77 -12.25
CA VAL A 212 -18.71 4.36 -12.05
C VAL A 212 -20.00 3.98 -12.77
N ASP A 213 -19.94 2.97 -13.64
CA ASP A 213 -21.10 2.41 -14.33
C ASP A 213 -21.90 1.43 -13.44
N ALA A 214 -22.99 0.89 -13.98
CA ALA A 214 -23.87 -0.02 -13.24
C ALA A 214 -23.19 -1.30 -12.71
N TYR A 215 -22.04 -1.68 -13.28
CA TYR A 215 -21.28 -2.88 -12.92
C TYR A 215 -20.10 -2.57 -11.97
N GLY A 216 -19.94 -1.32 -11.53
CA GLY A 216 -18.83 -0.91 -10.69
C GLY A 216 -17.54 -0.58 -11.46
N GLN A 217 -17.59 -0.60 -12.80
CA GLN A 217 -16.43 -0.34 -13.64
C GLN A 217 -16.30 1.15 -13.94
N SER A 218 -15.10 1.59 -14.32
CA SER A 218 -14.88 2.97 -14.74
C SER A 218 -15.68 3.29 -16.00
N SER A 219 -16.54 4.30 -15.96
CA SER A 219 -17.30 4.79 -17.12
C SER A 219 -16.41 5.40 -18.20
N ARG A 220 -15.23 5.90 -17.81
CA ARG A 220 -14.36 6.74 -18.65
C ARG A 220 -13.37 5.97 -19.51
N ALA A 221 -13.03 4.75 -19.10
CA ALA A 221 -12.09 3.90 -19.82
C ALA A 221 -12.82 2.82 -20.64
N LYS A 222 -12.14 2.34 -21.68
CA LYS A 222 -12.53 1.18 -22.48
C LYS A 222 -11.35 0.23 -22.56
N TRP A 223 -11.61 -1.05 -22.35
CA TRP A 223 -10.63 -2.12 -22.42
C TRP A 223 -11.30 -3.41 -22.91
N PRO A 224 -10.54 -4.43 -23.34
CA PRO A 224 -11.10 -5.63 -23.97
C PRO A 224 -12.09 -6.40 -23.10
N GLU A 225 -11.85 -6.49 -21.80
CA GLU A 225 -12.66 -7.25 -20.84
C GLU A 225 -13.86 -6.47 -20.28
N LYS A 226 -14.05 -5.19 -20.68
CA LYS A 226 -15.12 -4.35 -20.12
C LYS A 226 -16.50 -4.90 -20.46
N ILE A 227 -17.36 -4.98 -19.45
CA ILE A 227 -18.74 -5.46 -19.57
C ILE A 227 -19.71 -4.31 -19.76
N ALA A 228 -20.69 -4.51 -20.64
CA ALA A 228 -21.81 -3.59 -20.85
C ALA A 228 -23.18 -4.23 -20.58
N THR A 229 -23.27 -5.57 -20.56
CA THR A 229 -24.54 -6.32 -20.46
C THR A 229 -24.42 -7.56 -19.59
N ASP A 230 -25.52 -7.98 -18.96
CA ASP A 230 -25.60 -9.23 -18.20
C ASP A 230 -25.32 -10.46 -19.10
N GLU A 231 -25.69 -10.41 -20.39
CA GLU A 231 -25.38 -11.47 -21.35
C GLU A 231 -23.86 -11.63 -21.55
N GLN A 232 -23.11 -10.52 -21.58
CA GLN A 232 -21.66 -10.56 -21.66
C GLN A 232 -21.04 -11.16 -20.39
N LEU A 233 -21.55 -10.85 -19.20
CA LEU A 233 -21.10 -11.47 -17.94
C LEU A 233 -21.28 -12.99 -17.99
N LYS A 234 -22.49 -13.44 -18.33
CA LYS A 234 -22.82 -14.87 -18.40
C LYS A 234 -22.00 -15.58 -19.47
N ALA A 235 -21.80 -14.97 -20.64
CA ALA A 235 -20.97 -15.54 -21.70
C ALA A 235 -19.50 -15.65 -21.28
N ALA A 236 -18.96 -14.65 -20.58
CA ALA A 236 -17.60 -14.67 -20.05
C ALA A 236 -17.41 -15.80 -19.02
N ALA A 237 -18.37 -15.96 -18.09
CA ALA A 237 -18.35 -17.05 -17.10
C ALA A 237 -18.37 -18.45 -17.75
N VAL A 238 -19.20 -18.66 -18.78
CA VAL A 238 -19.26 -19.94 -19.52
C VAL A 238 -17.93 -20.22 -20.24
N LYS A 239 -17.34 -19.20 -20.88
CA LYS A 239 -16.05 -19.32 -21.57
C LYS A 239 -14.93 -19.68 -20.58
N GLU A 240 -14.91 -19.02 -19.42
CA GLU A 240 -13.94 -19.31 -18.36
C GLU A 240 -14.09 -20.75 -17.87
N GLN A 241 -15.31 -21.22 -17.57
CA GLN A 241 -15.54 -22.58 -17.06
C GLN A 241 -14.97 -23.66 -18.01
N GLN A 242 -15.11 -23.46 -19.32
CA GLN A 242 -14.54 -24.36 -20.34
C GLN A 242 -13.01 -24.36 -20.30
N GLN A 243 -12.38 -23.19 -20.15
CA GLN A 243 -10.93 -23.06 -20.05
C GLN A 243 -10.40 -23.72 -18.77
N LEU A 244 -11.01 -23.43 -17.62
CA LEU A 244 -10.63 -23.99 -16.32
C LEU A 244 -10.67 -25.52 -16.35
N SER A 245 -11.71 -26.10 -16.96
CA SER A 245 -11.83 -27.56 -17.11
C SER A 245 -10.61 -28.18 -17.80
N GLY A 246 -10.10 -27.54 -18.86
CA GLY A 246 -8.90 -28.00 -19.56
C GLY A 246 -7.62 -27.87 -18.73
N TRP A 247 -7.46 -26.75 -18.01
CA TRP A 247 -6.29 -26.52 -17.17
C TRP A 247 -6.27 -27.40 -15.91
N LEU A 248 -7.42 -27.67 -15.30
CA LEU A 248 -7.54 -28.60 -14.17
C LEU A 248 -7.24 -30.04 -14.59
N ALA A 249 -7.70 -30.47 -15.77
CA ALA A 249 -7.34 -31.78 -16.31
C ALA A 249 -5.83 -31.92 -16.54
N GLN A 250 -5.13 -30.83 -16.91
CA GLN A 250 -3.67 -30.82 -16.98
C GLN A 250 -3.04 -30.90 -15.59
N ARG A 251 -3.55 -30.14 -14.61
CA ARG A 251 -3.04 -30.15 -13.22
C ARG A 251 -3.17 -31.53 -12.57
N GLN A 252 -4.27 -32.25 -12.80
CA GLN A 252 -4.47 -33.60 -12.26
C GLN A 252 -3.41 -34.61 -12.70
N ARG A 253 -2.68 -34.33 -13.77
CA ARG A 253 -1.58 -35.17 -14.28
C ARG A 253 -0.21 -34.76 -13.72
N SER A 254 -0.14 -33.64 -12.98
CA SER A 254 1.09 -33.19 -12.34
C SER A 254 1.46 -34.08 -11.16
N ALA A 255 2.75 -34.25 -10.92
CA ALA A 255 3.27 -35.06 -9.82
C ALA A 255 3.27 -34.29 -8.48
N LEU A 256 2.08 -33.88 -8.03
CA LEU A 256 1.87 -33.17 -6.77
C LEU A 256 1.14 -34.05 -5.75
N ASP A 257 1.45 -33.92 -4.46
CA ASP A 257 0.62 -34.49 -3.40
C ASP A 257 -0.67 -33.70 -3.17
N ALA A 258 -1.50 -34.17 -2.24
CA ALA A 258 -2.76 -33.52 -1.87
C ALA A 258 -2.58 -32.06 -1.42
N TYR A 259 -1.43 -31.72 -0.83
CA TYR A 259 -1.09 -30.39 -0.35
C TYR A 259 -0.36 -29.54 -1.43
N GLY A 260 -0.11 -30.08 -2.61
CA GLY A 260 0.61 -29.39 -3.69
C GLY A 260 2.14 -29.46 -3.61
N GLY A 261 2.70 -30.35 -2.78
CA GLY A 261 4.14 -30.65 -2.73
C GLY A 261 4.59 -31.60 -3.84
N LEU A 262 5.87 -31.57 -4.21
CA LEU A 262 6.41 -32.36 -5.33
C LEU A 262 6.66 -33.84 -4.96
N ASN A 263 5.92 -34.77 -5.58
CA ASN A 263 6.05 -36.21 -5.35
C ASN A 263 7.27 -36.86 -6.03
N THR A 264 7.88 -36.19 -7.00
CA THR A 264 9.02 -36.71 -7.77
C THR A 264 10.37 -36.39 -7.15
N ALA A 265 10.41 -35.52 -6.14
CA ALA A 265 11.62 -35.16 -5.44
C ALA A 265 11.92 -36.16 -4.32
N ALA A 266 13.19 -36.27 -3.92
CA ALA A 266 13.56 -37.05 -2.74
C ALA A 266 12.77 -36.55 -1.52
N ALA A 267 11.96 -37.44 -0.93
CA ALA A 267 11.09 -37.10 0.19
C ALA A 267 11.91 -36.79 1.45
N PHE A 268 11.37 -35.88 2.25
CA PHE A 268 11.76 -35.64 3.63
C PHE A 268 10.93 -36.51 4.57
N LYS A 269 11.23 -36.45 5.88
CA LYS A 269 10.38 -37.10 6.89
C LYS A 269 8.99 -36.45 6.91
N ALA A 270 7.95 -37.25 6.74
CA ALA A 270 6.56 -36.85 6.95
C ALA A 270 6.28 -36.64 8.45
N SER A 271 5.81 -35.45 8.81
CA SER A 271 5.46 -35.07 10.19
C SER A 271 3.96 -35.02 10.45
N GLY A 272 3.14 -35.05 9.40
CA GLY A 272 1.69 -34.77 9.50
C GLY A 272 1.35 -33.28 9.51
N PHE A 273 2.34 -32.38 9.49
CA PHE A 273 2.17 -30.92 9.47
C PHE A 273 3.20 -30.27 8.55
N PHE A 274 2.89 -29.06 8.08
CA PHE A 274 3.88 -28.23 7.40
C PHE A 274 5.06 -27.91 8.30
N ARG A 275 6.26 -27.92 7.72
CA ARG A 275 7.49 -27.55 8.42
C ARG A 275 8.53 -27.00 7.47
N THR A 276 9.62 -26.48 8.01
CA THR A 276 10.77 -26.02 7.23
C THR A 276 11.90 -27.03 7.32
N GLU A 277 12.70 -27.17 6.26
CA GLU A 277 13.95 -27.92 6.28
C GLU A 277 14.95 -27.34 5.28
N LYS A 278 16.22 -27.29 5.67
CA LYS A 278 17.31 -26.95 4.74
C LYS A 278 17.97 -28.22 4.24
N ARG A 279 18.07 -28.37 2.92
CA ARG A 279 18.79 -29.48 2.28
C ARG A 279 19.61 -28.95 1.11
N ASP A 280 20.88 -29.35 1.05
CA ASP A 280 21.82 -28.98 -0.02
C ASP A 280 21.91 -27.47 -0.26
N GLY A 281 21.93 -26.68 0.82
CA GLY A 281 22.04 -25.22 0.77
C GLY A 281 20.76 -24.47 0.41
N ARG A 282 19.63 -25.17 0.20
CA ARG A 282 18.32 -24.58 -0.08
C ARG A 282 17.34 -24.83 1.06
N TRP A 283 16.56 -23.81 1.38
CA TRP A 283 15.42 -23.93 2.28
C TRP A 283 14.18 -24.45 1.53
N TYR A 284 13.40 -25.28 2.21
CA TYR A 284 12.15 -25.85 1.73
C TYR A 284 11.06 -25.64 2.78
N LEU A 285 9.84 -25.36 2.32
CA LEU A 285 8.67 -25.83 3.04
C LEU A 285 8.50 -27.33 2.72
N VAL A 286 8.02 -28.09 3.69
CA VAL A 286 7.79 -29.52 3.58
C VAL A 286 6.33 -29.78 3.91
N THR A 287 5.62 -30.46 3.03
CA THR A 287 4.21 -30.82 3.25
C THR A 287 4.06 -31.81 4.40
N PRO A 288 2.84 -31.97 4.95
CA PRO A 288 2.54 -33.04 5.92
C PRO A 288 3.01 -34.44 5.51
N LEU A 289 3.04 -34.72 4.20
CA LEU A 289 3.47 -35.99 3.62
C LEU A 289 4.97 -36.09 3.35
N GLY A 290 5.75 -35.05 3.69
CA GLY A 290 7.20 -35.05 3.56
C GLY A 290 7.70 -34.59 2.18
N HIS A 291 6.89 -33.97 1.33
CA HIS A 291 7.34 -33.53 0.01
C HIS A 291 7.78 -32.06 0.02
N PRO A 292 8.79 -31.68 -0.79
CA PRO A 292 9.17 -30.28 -0.93
C PRO A 292 8.03 -29.45 -1.52
N PHE A 293 7.81 -28.29 -0.92
CA PHE A 293 6.75 -27.36 -1.26
C PHE A 293 7.35 -25.96 -1.48
N TYR A 294 6.91 -25.31 -2.55
CA TYR A 294 7.18 -23.89 -2.80
C TYR A 294 5.82 -23.18 -2.84
N SER A 295 5.60 -22.26 -1.91
CA SER A 295 4.30 -21.65 -1.72
C SER A 295 4.06 -20.55 -2.77
N LEU A 296 3.14 -20.80 -3.69
CA LEU A 296 2.63 -19.82 -4.66
C LEU A 296 1.22 -19.44 -4.22
N GLY A 297 1.13 -18.30 -3.54
CA GLY A 297 -0.09 -17.85 -2.86
C GLY A 297 -0.76 -16.63 -3.47
N VAL A 298 -2.01 -16.41 -3.08
CA VAL A 298 -2.78 -15.19 -3.36
C VAL A 298 -3.41 -14.72 -2.05
N ASN A 299 -3.20 -13.46 -1.68
CA ASN A 299 -3.83 -12.85 -0.50
C ASN A 299 -5.21 -12.28 -0.83
N THR A 300 -5.98 -12.06 0.22
CA THR A 300 -7.34 -11.48 0.20
C THR A 300 -8.23 -12.15 -0.85
N VAL A 301 -8.23 -13.48 -0.85
CA VAL A 301 -9.18 -14.25 -1.67
C VAL A 301 -10.53 -14.19 -0.98
N THR A 302 -11.26 -13.10 -1.24
CA THR A 302 -12.55 -12.79 -0.63
C THR A 302 -13.51 -12.19 -1.66
N ALA A 303 -14.81 -12.30 -1.39
CA ALA A 303 -15.87 -11.69 -2.18
C ALA A 303 -16.20 -10.24 -1.76
N ASP A 304 -15.69 -9.75 -0.63
CA ASP A 304 -16.10 -8.46 -0.05
C ASP A 304 -15.08 -7.30 -0.23
N ALA A 305 -13.87 -7.58 -0.73
CA ALA A 305 -12.78 -6.60 -0.82
C ALA A 305 -13.02 -5.42 -1.79
N SER A 306 -14.10 -5.45 -2.56
CA SER A 306 -14.43 -4.43 -3.57
C SER A 306 -15.60 -3.51 -3.18
N GLN A 307 -16.04 -3.53 -1.93
CA GLN A 307 -17.07 -2.61 -1.42
C GLN A 307 -16.59 -1.15 -1.37
N THR A 308 -17.49 -0.20 -1.64
CA THR A 308 -17.17 1.25 -1.63
C THR A 308 -18.29 2.09 -1.02
N TYR A 309 -17.94 3.15 -0.28
CA TYR A 309 -18.90 4.10 0.28
C TYR A 309 -19.59 4.92 -0.81
N VAL A 310 -20.91 4.98 -0.79
CA VAL A 310 -21.72 5.77 -1.74
C VAL A 310 -22.30 7.03 -1.11
N ALA A 311 -22.49 7.03 0.22
CA ALA A 311 -23.11 8.14 0.94
C ALA A 311 -22.33 9.44 0.74
N GLY A 312 -23.01 10.49 0.26
CA GLY A 312 -22.42 11.79 -0.02
C GLY A 312 -21.57 11.86 -1.29
N ARG A 313 -21.47 10.76 -2.04
CA ARG A 313 -20.76 10.64 -3.32
C ARG A 313 -21.66 10.04 -4.41
N GLU A 314 -22.98 10.08 -4.25
CA GLU A 314 -23.94 9.46 -5.17
C GLU A 314 -23.75 9.95 -6.60
N GLY A 315 -23.38 11.22 -6.79
CA GLY A 315 -23.08 11.80 -8.11
C GLY A 315 -21.88 11.18 -8.83
N MET A 316 -21.02 10.41 -8.16
CA MET A 316 -19.92 9.66 -8.79
C MET A 316 -20.40 8.39 -9.52
N PHE A 317 -21.64 7.96 -9.31
CA PHE A 317 -22.19 6.73 -9.86
C PHE A 317 -23.24 7.08 -10.92
N GLU A 318 -23.14 6.50 -12.12
CA GLU A 318 -24.14 6.71 -13.19
C GLU A 318 -25.52 6.24 -12.77
N VAL A 319 -25.57 5.10 -12.07
CA VAL A 319 -26.78 4.52 -11.51
C VAL A 319 -26.43 3.73 -10.26
N LEU A 320 -27.28 3.87 -9.25
CA LEU A 320 -27.28 3.07 -8.04
C LEU A 320 -28.68 2.44 -7.90
N PRO A 321 -28.82 1.16 -7.51
CA PRO A 321 -30.13 0.54 -7.41
C PRO A 321 -31.04 1.26 -6.42
N GLY A 322 -32.30 1.46 -6.81
CA GLY A 322 -33.34 1.93 -5.90
C GLY A 322 -33.74 0.83 -4.90
N ASN A 323 -34.31 1.21 -3.75
CA ASN A 323 -34.62 0.27 -2.65
C ASN A 323 -35.49 -0.93 -3.06
N ASP A 324 -36.37 -0.75 -4.04
CA ASP A 324 -37.29 -1.81 -4.51
C ASP A 324 -36.68 -2.69 -5.63
N GLN A 325 -35.44 -2.43 -6.05
CA GLN A 325 -34.78 -3.20 -7.11
C GLN A 325 -34.07 -4.44 -6.54
N PRO A 326 -34.02 -5.56 -7.28
CA PRO A 326 -33.41 -6.82 -6.79
C PRO A 326 -31.95 -6.71 -6.34
N LEU A 327 -31.20 -5.73 -6.86
CA LEU A 327 -29.79 -5.50 -6.53
C LEU A 327 -29.58 -4.59 -5.30
N ALA A 328 -30.65 -4.09 -4.67
CA ALA A 328 -30.58 -3.28 -3.46
C ALA A 328 -30.10 -4.09 -2.23
N VAL A 329 -30.15 -5.41 -2.29
CA VAL A 329 -29.63 -6.30 -1.23
C VAL A 329 -28.12 -6.15 -0.98
N HIS A 330 -27.40 -5.55 -1.93
CA HIS A 330 -25.94 -5.33 -1.87
C HIS A 330 -25.54 -3.99 -1.24
N TYR A 331 -26.49 -3.24 -0.67
CA TYR A 331 -26.15 -2.12 0.22
C TYR A 331 -25.82 -2.62 1.63
N GLY A 332 -24.94 -1.90 2.29
CA GLY A 332 -24.80 -1.97 3.74
C GLY A 332 -24.36 -0.63 4.32
N GLU A 333 -24.05 -0.64 5.62
CA GLU A 333 -23.55 0.53 6.34
C GLU A 333 -22.30 0.16 7.14
N GLY A 334 -21.42 1.12 7.40
CA GLY A 334 -20.22 0.90 8.17
C GLY A 334 -19.49 2.19 8.54
N ASP A 335 -18.48 2.08 9.39
CA ASP A 335 -17.61 3.19 9.80
C ASP A 335 -16.15 2.71 9.87
N ASN A 336 -15.30 3.26 9.01
CA ASN A 336 -13.88 2.94 8.92
C ASN A 336 -13.00 4.09 9.43
N ARG A 337 -13.53 4.98 10.27
CA ARG A 337 -12.73 6.00 10.96
C ARG A 337 -12.02 5.38 12.16
N GLY A 338 -10.71 5.14 12.03
CA GLY A 338 -9.85 4.61 13.09
C GLY A 338 -8.94 5.65 13.75
N GLY A 339 -8.74 6.81 13.11
CA GLY A 339 -7.81 7.85 13.58
C GLY A 339 -6.34 7.55 13.25
N ASN A 340 -6.08 6.50 12.50
CA ASN A 340 -4.74 6.07 12.08
C ASN A 340 -4.22 6.90 10.89
N GLY A 341 -2.94 6.74 10.54
CA GLY A 341 -2.33 7.46 9.41
C GLY A 341 -3.10 7.28 8.09
N VAL A 342 -3.68 6.10 7.87
CA VAL A 342 -4.51 5.76 6.71
C VAL A 342 -5.77 6.61 6.54
N ASP A 343 -6.28 7.22 7.62
CA ASP A 343 -7.47 8.08 7.59
C ASP A 343 -7.13 9.55 7.34
N ARG A 344 -5.85 9.93 7.40
CA ARG A 344 -5.44 11.33 7.34
C ARG A 344 -5.79 11.94 5.99
N GLY A 345 -6.66 12.95 6.03
CA GLY A 345 -7.14 13.65 4.84
C GLY A 345 -8.16 12.85 4.01
N ARG A 346 -8.57 11.65 4.46
CA ARG A 346 -9.60 10.85 3.81
C ARG A 346 -10.99 11.29 4.27
N ALA A 347 -11.89 11.54 3.32
CA ALA A 347 -13.32 11.73 3.58
C ALA A 347 -14.12 10.51 3.12
N PHE A 348 -15.43 10.51 3.36
CA PHE A 348 -16.36 9.46 2.91
C PHE A 348 -15.97 8.04 3.36
N ASN A 349 -15.49 7.93 4.60
CA ASN A 349 -15.06 6.69 5.24
C ASN A 349 -16.06 6.16 6.28
N SER A 350 -17.33 6.55 6.15
CA SER A 350 -18.44 6.07 6.98
C SER A 350 -19.78 6.29 6.27
N GLY A 351 -20.79 5.49 6.60
CA GLY A 351 -22.14 5.61 6.06
C GLY A 351 -22.52 4.44 5.15
N ARG A 352 -23.45 4.69 4.22
CA ARG A 352 -23.91 3.66 3.28
C ARG A 352 -22.84 3.33 2.25
N TRP A 353 -22.59 2.04 2.05
CA TRP A 353 -21.71 1.48 1.02
C TRP A 353 -22.48 0.53 0.09
N TYR A 354 -21.90 0.23 -1.06
CA TYR A 354 -22.46 -0.71 -2.04
C TYR A 354 -21.42 -1.74 -2.50
N ASP A 355 -21.85 -3.00 -2.63
CA ASP A 355 -21.04 -4.11 -3.13
C ASP A 355 -21.36 -4.41 -4.61
N PHE A 356 -20.56 -3.84 -5.51
CA PHE A 356 -20.69 -4.11 -6.94
C PHE A 356 -20.27 -5.53 -7.32
N TYR A 357 -19.33 -6.14 -6.60
CA TYR A 357 -18.87 -7.50 -6.89
C TYR A 357 -19.97 -8.51 -6.55
N GLY A 358 -20.56 -8.41 -5.35
CA GLY A 358 -21.75 -9.17 -4.96
C GLY A 358 -22.91 -9.00 -5.95
N ALA A 359 -23.16 -7.77 -6.41
CA ALA A 359 -24.17 -7.50 -7.43
C ALA A 359 -23.87 -8.18 -8.78
N ASN A 360 -22.60 -8.19 -9.21
CA ASN A 360 -22.17 -8.86 -10.44
C ASN A 360 -22.25 -10.39 -10.34
N LEU A 361 -21.99 -10.96 -9.16
CA LEU A 361 -22.24 -12.36 -8.89
C LEU A 361 -23.74 -12.69 -8.99
N GLN A 362 -24.63 -11.84 -8.45
CA GLN A 362 -26.08 -12.02 -8.61
C GLN A 362 -26.51 -11.92 -10.08
N ARG A 363 -26.00 -10.95 -10.85
CA ARG A 363 -26.30 -10.83 -12.28
C ARG A 363 -25.93 -12.08 -13.07
N THR A 364 -24.81 -12.68 -12.71
CA THR A 364 -24.24 -13.81 -13.46
C THR A 364 -24.88 -15.15 -13.05
N TYR A 365 -25.08 -15.37 -11.74
CA TYR A 365 -25.41 -16.68 -11.18
C TYR A 365 -26.71 -16.70 -10.35
N GLY A 366 -27.31 -15.54 -10.08
CA GLY A 366 -28.58 -15.45 -9.39
C GLY A 366 -29.71 -16.10 -10.18
N GLN A 367 -30.64 -16.75 -9.47
CA GLN A 367 -31.83 -17.30 -10.10
C GLN A 367 -32.74 -16.16 -10.58
N PRO A 368 -33.25 -16.20 -11.83
CA PRO A 368 -34.20 -15.19 -12.29
C PRO A 368 -35.45 -15.20 -11.41
N CYS A 369 -35.79 -14.06 -10.80
CA CYS A 369 -37.11 -13.93 -10.23
C CYS A 369 -38.09 -13.61 -11.37
N VAL A 370 -38.92 -14.59 -11.74
CA VAL A 370 -40.14 -14.34 -12.49
C VAL A 370 -41.27 -14.28 -11.47
N ALA A 371 -41.78 -13.08 -11.18
CA ALA A 371 -43.06 -12.95 -10.49
C ALA A 371 -44.13 -13.55 -11.41
N THR A 372 -44.47 -14.82 -11.20
CA THR A 372 -45.49 -15.50 -12.00
C THR A 372 -46.84 -14.90 -11.68
N ALA A 373 -47.42 -14.15 -12.61
CA ALA A 373 -48.87 -13.96 -12.65
C ALA A 373 -49.49 -15.34 -12.92
N THR A 374 -50.00 -16.00 -11.89
CA THR A 374 -50.53 -17.36 -12.05
C THR A 374 -51.85 -17.37 -12.82
N ALA A 375 -51.87 -18.31 -13.78
CA ALA A 375 -52.95 -18.79 -14.64
C ALA A 375 -54.40 -18.54 -14.18
N THR A 376 -55.19 -18.06 -15.14
CA THR A 376 -56.66 -18.09 -15.17
C THR A 376 -57.20 -19.47 -14.76
N ALA A 377 -57.88 -19.53 -13.60
CA ALA A 377 -58.84 -20.59 -13.31
C ALA A 377 -60.19 -20.27 -13.99
N PRO A 378 -61.02 -21.29 -14.33
CA PRO A 378 -62.30 -21.06 -15.02
C PRO A 378 -63.28 -20.31 -14.12
N ALA A 379 -64.05 -19.40 -14.72
CA ALA A 379 -65.01 -18.54 -14.07
C ALA A 379 -66.03 -19.30 -13.20
N THR A 380 -66.15 -18.87 -11.95
CA THR A 380 -67.40 -18.94 -11.18
C THR A 380 -67.68 -17.58 -10.57
N GLU A 381 -68.93 -17.15 -10.71
CA GLU A 381 -69.42 -15.82 -10.41
C GLU A 381 -69.36 -15.44 -8.93
N ALA A 382 -69.26 -14.12 -8.73
CA ALA A 382 -69.52 -13.33 -7.53
C ALA A 382 -68.33 -12.99 -6.60
N GLU A 383 -68.29 -11.70 -6.28
CA GLU A 383 -67.57 -11.01 -5.19
C GLU A 383 -66.24 -10.29 -5.52
N THR A 384 -66.40 -8.97 -5.73
CA THR A 384 -65.51 -7.84 -5.36
C THR A 384 -64.00 -8.07 -5.28
N GLY A 385 -63.32 -7.70 -6.37
CA GLY A 385 -62.08 -6.91 -6.44
C GLY A 385 -61.15 -6.85 -5.22
N ALA A 386 -60.45 -7.94 -4.94
CA ALA A 386 -59.16 -7.91 -4.26
C ALA A 386 -58.12 -8.55 -5.18
N GLU A 387 -57.07 -7.79 -5.55
CA GLU A 387 -55.91 -8.33 -6.25
C GLU A 387 -55.29 -9.45 -5.41
N ALA A 388 -55.10 -10.62 -6.01
CA ALA A 388 -54.41 -11.72 -5.34
C ALA A 388 -52.96 -11.28 -5.03
N PRO A 389 -52.44 -11.53 -3.81
CA PRO A 389 -51.09 -11.13 -3.46
C PRO A 389 -50.08 -11.89 -4.32
N VAL A 390 -49.27 -11.13 -5.07
CA VAL A 390 -48.09 -11.63 -5.78
C VAL A 390 -47.16 -12.26 -4.74
N ALA A 391 -46.80 -13.54 -4.90
CA ALA A 391 -45.82 -14.16 -4.03
C ALA A 391 -44.48 -13.42 -4.19
N PRO A 392 -43.90 -12.85 -3.12
CA PRO A 392 -42.65 -12.12 -3.22
C PRO A 392 -41.51 -13.08 -3.62
N CYS A 393 -40.61 -12.59 -4.47
CA CYS A 393 -39.36 -13.28 -4.79
C CYS A 393 -38.64 -13.68 -3.50
N ALA A 394 -38.08 -14.88 -3.45
CA ALA A 394 -37.14 -15.21 -2.39
C ALA A 394 -35.96 -14.20 -2.43
N PRO A 395 -35.52 -13.67 -1.28
CA PRO A 395 -34.35 -12.80 -1.23
C PRO A 395 -33.13 -13.50 -1.85
N TYR A 396 -32.33 -12.77 -2.64
CA TYR A 396 -31.07 -13.30 -3.13
C TYR A 396 -30.17 -13.66 -1.94
N ALA A 397 -29.60 -14.86 -2.00
CA ALA A 397 -28.59 -15.32 -1.08
C ALA A 397 -27.29 -15.59 -1.84
N PHE A 398 -26.17 -15.09 -1.32
CA PHE A 398 -24.85 -15.37 -1.87
C PHE A 398 -24.56 -16.88 -1.76
N ASP A 399 -24.32 -17.53 -2.92
CA ASP A 399 -23.93 -18.94 -2.97
C ASP A 399 -22.42 -19.07 -2.69
N GLU A 400 -22.07 -18.99 -1.40
CA GLU A 400 -20.70 -19.08 -0.91
C GLU A 400 -20.01 -20.37 -1.38
N LYS A 401 -20.72 -21.50 -1.37
CA LYS A 401 -20.18 -22.79 -1.79
C LYS A 401 -19.78 -22.79 -3.26
N ARG A 402 -20.63 -22.25 -4.13
CA ARG A 402 -20.33 -22.14 -5.57
C ARG A 402 -19.20 -21.15 -5.84
N TRP A 403 -19.20 -19.99 -5.17
CA TRP A 403 -18.10 -19.02 -5.29
C TRP A 403 -16.76 -19.59 -4.81
N ALA A 404 -16.74 -20.23 -3.64
CA ALA A 404 -15.54 -20.83 -3.07
C ALA A 404 -15.01 -21.96 -3.96
N GLY A 405 -15.89 -22.84 -4.44
CA GLY A 405 -15.54 -23.91 -5.37
C GLY A 405 -14.92 -23.39 -6.67
N HIS A 406 -15.55 -22.39 -7.30
CA HIS A 406 -15.07 -21.76 -8.53
C HIS A 406 -13.74 -21.02 -8.33
N THR A 407 -13.60 -20.33 -7.21
CA THR A 407 -12.37 -19.62 -6.86
C THR A 407 -11.20 -20.59 -6.64
N LEU A 408 -11.43 -21.73 -5.97
CA LEU A 408 -10.42 -22.78 -5.85
C LEU A 408 -10.06 -23.42 -7.20
N ASP A 409 -11.05 -23.61 -8.09
CA ASP A 409 -10.83 -24.07 -9.46
C ASP A 409 -9.92 -23.10 -10.23
N ARG A 410 -10.19 -21.78 -10.14
CA ARG A 410 -9.33 -20.72 -10.70
C ARG A 410 -7.91 -20.82 -10.19
N LEU A 411 -7.71 -20.72 -8.87
CA LEU A 411 -6.37 -20.67 -8.29
C LEU A 411 -5.55 -21.92 -8.63
N GLN A 412 -6.14 -23.11 -8.51
CA GLN A 412 -5.47 -24.35 -8.88
C GLN A 412 -5.14 -24.41 -10.37
N ALA A 413 -6.07 -24.03 -11.24
CA ALA A 413 -5.87 -24.00 -12.69
C ALA A 413 -4.79 -22.97 -13.10
N TRP A 414 -4.67 -21.86 -12.39
CA TRP A 414 -3.65 -20.82 -12.61
C TRP A 414 -2.29 -21.19 -12.00
N GLY A 415 -2.16 -22.39 -11.45
CA GLY A 415 -0.90 -22.90 -10.92
C GLY A 415 -0.55 -22.41 -9.51
N PHE A 416 -1.45 -21.69 -8.84
CA PHE A 416 -1.32 -21.43 -7.42
C PHE A 416 -1.52 -22.72 -6.61
N ASN A 417 -0.96 -22.75 -5.41
CA ASN A 417 -1.06 -23.87 -4.48
C ASN A 417 -1.20 -23.43 -3.02
N THR A 418 -1.39 -22.14 -2.74
CA THR A 418 -1.61 -21.63 -1.39
C THR A 418 -2.70 -20.55 -1.37
N LEU A 419 -3.58 -20.59 -0.38
CA LEU A 419 -4.43 -19.46 -0.01
C LEU A 419 -3.62 -18.57 0.94
N GLY A 420 -3.30 -17.37 0.50
CA GLY A 420 -2.55 -16.39 1.28
C GLY A 420 -3.38 -15.78 2.39
N ASN A 421 -2.82 -14.76 3.04
CA ASN A 421 -3.42 -14.11 4.20
C ASN A 421 -4.76 -13.45 3.85
N TRP A 422 -5.64 -13.33 4.85
CA TRP A 422 -6.97 -12.71 4.73
C TRP A 422 -7.90 -13.32 3.67
N SER A 423 -7.74 -14.62 3.37
CA SER A 423 -8.66 -15.36 2.50
C SER A 423 -9.89 -15.85 3.28
N GLU A 424 -11.02 -16.02 2.59
CA GLU A 424 -12.27 -16.46 3.21
C GLU A 424 -12.14 -17.84 3.89
N PRO A 425 -12.65 -18.03 5.12
CA PRO A 425 -12.55 -19.30 5.85
C PRO A 425 -13.11 -20.50 5.08
N ALA A 426 -14.20 -20.31 4.31
CA ALA A 426 -14.80 -21.36 3.50
C ALA A 426 -13.85 -21.96 2.46
N LEU A 427 -12.84 -21.21 2.00
CA LEU A 427 -11.80 -21.71 1.10
C LEU A 427 -10.85 -22.66 1.81
N GLY A 428 -10.42 -22.30 3.04
CA GLY A 428 -9.52 -23.13 3.86
C GLY A 428 -10.15 -24.45 4.28
N HIS A 429 -11.43 -24.41 4.70
CA HIS A 429 -12.19 -25.61 5.11
C HIS A 429 -12.50 -26.59 3.96
N SER A 430 -12.18 -26.23 2.71
CA SER A 430 -12.45 -27.10 1.55
C SER A 430 -11.49 -28.28 1.43
N GLU A 431 -10.36 -28.27 2.16
CA GLU A 431 -9.29 -29.28 2.06
C GLU A 431 -8.79 -29.48 0.61
N ARG A 432 -8.73 -28.39 -0.17
CA ARG A 432 -8.25 -28.40 -1.56
C ARG A 432 -6.93 -27.66 -1.75
N MET A 433 -6.62 -26.71 -0.88
CA MET A 433 -5.41 -25.89 -0.93
C MET A 433 -4.94 -25.58 0.48
N PRO A 434 -3.63 -25.71 0.77
CA PRO A 434 -3.05 -25.19 2.00
C PRO A 434 -3.27 -23.70 2.14
N TYR A 435 -3.29 -23.21 3.38
CA TYR A 435 -3.58 -21.81 3.66
C TYR A 435 -2.74 -21.25 4.81
N THR A 436 -2.79 -19.93 4.97
CA THR A 436 -2.13 -19.19 6.07
C THR A 436 -3.12 -18.28 6.78
N LEU A 437 -2.92 -18.04 8.07
CA LEU A 437 -3.78 -17.16 8.87
C LEU A 437 -2.99 -16.00 9.51
N PRO A 438 -3.61 -14.84 9.74
CA PRO A 438 -3.01 -13.77 10.53
C PRO A 438 -3.28 -13.97 12.02
N LEU A 439 -2.32 -13.62 12.87
CA LEU A 439 -2.55 -13.27 14.27
C LEU A 439 -2.74 -11.76 14.31
N SER A 440 -3.98 -11.31 14.16
CA SER A 440 -4.34 -9.89 14.31
C SER A 440 -4.40 -9.54 15.79
N ILE A 441 -3.30 -9.05 16.34
CA ILE A 441 -3.20 -8.72 17.76
C ILE A 441 -3.79 -7.32 17.94
N VAL A 442 -4.99 -7.28 18.52
CA VAL A 442 -5.71 -6.03 18.81
C VAL A 442 -6.14 -6.05 20.26
N GLY A 443 -5.89 -4.94 20.96
CA GLY A 443 -6.27 -4.79 22.36
C GLY A 443 -6.02 -3.37 22.86
N ASP A 444 -6.48 -3.11 24.09
CA ASP A 444 -6.25 -1.84 24.79
C ASP A 444 -4.88 -1.85 25.48
N TYR A 445 -3.81 -1.99 24.70
CA TYR A 445 -2.42 -1.83 25.16
C TYR A 445 -1.88 -0.47 24.70
N THR A 446 -0.85 0.01 25.39
CA THR A 446 -0.15 1.23 24.94
C THR A 446 0.58 0.97 23.62
N SER A 447 0.59 1.97 22.72
CA SER A 447 1.36 1.93 21.48
C SER A 447 2.36 3.08 21.41
N ILE A 448 3.40 2.90 20.60
CA ILE A 448 4.51 3.84 20.44
C ILE A 448 4.53 4.34 19.00
N SER A 449 4.50 5.66 18.86
CA SER A 449 4.63 6.29 17.54
C SER A 449 6.06 6.23 17.04
N THR A 450 6.24 5.83 15.78
CA THR A 450 7.52 5.96 15.06
C THR A 450 7.46 7.06 13.98
N GLY A 451 6.34 7.78 13.91
CA GLY A 451 6.05 8.74 12.84
C GLY A 451 5.59 8.10 11.54
N ASN A 452 5.61 6.76 11.44
CA ASN A 452 5.07 5.98 10.32
C ASN A 452 3.88 5.11 10.75
N ASP A 453 2.99 5.67 11.57
CA ASP A 453 1.86 4.94 12.20
C ASP A 453 0.68 4.78 11.24
N TRP A 454 0.94 4.27 10.03
CA TRP A 454 -0.06 4.15 8.96
C TRP A 454 -1.24 3.27 9.37
N TRP A 455 -0.94 2.08 9.91
CA TRP A 455 -1.90 1.11 10.46
C TRP A 455 -2.12 1.24 11.98
N GLY A 456 -1.46 2.20 12.62
CA GLY A 456 -1.40 2.36 14.07
C GLY A 456 0.04 2.40 14.59
N GLY A 457 0.21 2.81 15.85
CA GLY A 457 1.52 2.81 16.51
C GLY A 457 2.00 1.40 16.86
N MET A 458 3.29 1.25 17.11
CA MET A 458 3.91 -0.02 17.49
C MET A 458 3.36 -0.50 18.85
N PRO A 459 2.81 -1.73 18.98
CA PRO A 459 2.36 -2.27 20.26
C PRO A 459 3.50 -2.30 21.29
N ASP A 460 3.26 -1.83 22.52
CA ASP A 460 4.23 -1.95 23.61
C ASP A 460 4.25 -3.39 24.15
N PRO A 461 5.30 -4.19 23.88
CA PRO A 461 5.33 -5.59 24.29
C PRO A 461 5.63 -5.77 25.79
N PHE A 462 6.00 -4.70 26.50
CA PHE A 462 6.21 -4.72 27.94
C PHE A 462 4.91 -4.43 28.71
N ASP A 463 3.84 -4.01 28.01
CA ASP A 463 2.52 -3.88 28.58
C ASP A 463 1.89 -5.27 28.79
N PRO A 464 1.53 -5.68 30.02
CA PRO A 464 0.86 -6.96 30.25
C PRO A 464 -0.42 -7.14 29.42
N ARG A 465 -1.08 -6.03 29.05
CA ARG A 465 -2.27 -6.05 28.20
C ARG A 465 -1.96 -6.51 26.77
N PHE A 466 -0.75 -6.26 26.26
CA PHE A 466 -0.29 -6.81 24.98
C PHE A 466 -0.18 -8.34 25.05
N ALA A 467 0.40 -8.89 26.12
CA ALA A 467 0.48 -10.34 26.32
C ALA A 467 -0.93 -10.97 26.40
N MET A 468 -1.87 -10.34 27.10
CA MET A 468 -3.26 -10.79 27.14
C MET A 468 -3.95 -10.72 25.77
N ALA A 469 -3.73 -9.65 25.01
CA ALA A 469 -4.26 -9.51 23.65
C ALA A 469 -3.68 -10.57 22.70
N THR A 470 -2.37 -10.86 22.83
CA THR A 470 -1.68 -11.91 22.08
C THR A 470 -2.26 -13.28 22.37
N GLU A 471 -2.37 -13.64 23.65
CA GLU A 471 -2.96 -14.91 24.09
C GLU A 471 -4.38 -15.08 23.55
N ARG A 472 -5.19 -14.02 23.60
CA ARG A 472 -6.56 -14.03 23.08
C ARG A 472 -6.58 -14.23 21.56
N ALA A 473 -5.77 -13.48 20.81
CA ALA A 473 -5.70 -13.57 19.36
C ALA A 473 -5.27 -14.98 18.91
N VAL A 474 -4.23 -15.53 19.54
CA VAL A 474 -3.73 -16.88 19.29
C VAL A 474 -4.78 -17.93 19.65
N ALA A 475 -5.41 -17.86 20.83
CA ALA A 475 -6.43 -18.81 21.24
C ALA A 475 -7.63 -18.83 20.29
N ILE A 476 -8.06 -17.67 19.78
CA ILE A 476 -9.13 -17.58 18.78
C ILE A 476 -8.69 -18.20 17.46
N ALA A 477 -7.51 -17.82 16.95
CA ALA A 477 -7.02 -18.31 15.67
C ALA A 477 -6.71 -19.82 15.68
N ALA A 478 -6.32 -20.37 16.82
CA ALA A 478 -5.98 -21.79 17.00
C ALA A 478 -7.18 -22.70 17.31
N ARG A 479 -8.30 -22.16 17.82
CA ARG A 479 -9.42 -22.94 18.38
C ARG A 479 -9.87 -24.11 17.50
N ASP A 480 -10.02 -23.87 16.21
CA ASP A 480 -10.50 -24.85 15.23
C ASP A 480 -9.40 -25.31 14.25
N HIS A 481 -8.14 -24.91 14.50
CA HIS A 481 -7.02 -25.11 13.57
C HIS A 481 -5.79 -25.77 14.20
N ARG A 482 -5.80 -25.97 15.53
CA ARG A 482 -4.67 -26.48 16.32
C ARG A 482 -3.98 -27.71 15.74
N ASP A 483 -4.75 -28.62 15.12
CA ASP A 483 -4.26 -29.87 14.54
C ASP A 483 -4.63 -29.98 13.05
N ASP A 484 -4.93 -28.86 12.38
CA ASP A 484 -5.25 -28.84 10.96
C ASP A 484 -3.96 -28.99 10.11
N PRO A 485 -3.80 -30.07 9.33
CA PRO A 485 -2.62 -30.28 8.50
C PRO A 485 -2.57 -29.40 7.25
N TRP A 486 -3.68 -28.76 6.85
CA TRP A 486 -3.75 -27.85 5.70
C TRP A 486 -3.26 -26.44 6.03
N LEU A 487 -3.28 -26.06 7.30
CA LEU A 487 -2.75 -24.78 7.74
C LEU A 487 -1.22 -24.83 7.73
N ILE A 488 -0.60 -23.98 6.90
CA ILE A 488 0.86 -23.83 6.84
C ILE A 488 1.38 -23.19 8.13
N GLY A 489 0.68 -22.17 8.63
CA GLY A 489 1.08 -21.44 9.83
C GLY A 489 0.42 -20.07 9.95
N TYR A 490 0.93 -19.31 10.92
CA TYR A 490 0.36 -18.04 11.35
C TYR A 490 1.34 -16.87 11.16
N PHE A 491 0.89 -15.75 10.58
CA PHE A 491 1.67 -14.50 10.53
C PHE A 491 1.51 -13.71 11.84
N ALA A 492 2.58 -13.07 12.31
CA ALA A 492 2.55 -12.15 13.43
C ALA A 492 2.21 -10.73 12.94
N ASP A 493 0.95 -10.31 13.09
CA ASP A 493 0.44 -9.03 12.58
C ASP A 493 0.79 -8.79 11.09
N ASN A 494 0.84 -7.52 10.66
CA ASN A 494 1.21 -7.09 9.31
C ASN A 494 1.79 -5.68 9.35
N GLU A 495 2.94 -5.46 8.69
CA GLU A 495 3.52 -4.13 8.43
C GLU A 495 3.63 -3.19 9.64
N LEU A 496 3.98 -3.72 10.81
CA LEU A 496 4.24 -2.88 11.98
C LEU A 496 5.40 -1.89 11.73
N ALA A 497 5.27 -0.69 12.29
CA ALA A 497 6.15 0.44 11.98
C ALA A 497 7.48 0.39 12.77
N TRP A 498 8.32 -0.62 12.50
CA TRP A 498 9.60 -0.84 13.20
C TRP A 498 10.63 0.28 13.03
N ALA A 499 10.49 1.12 12.01
CA ALA A 499 11.28 2.32 11.76
C ALA A 499 10.37 3.48 11.30
N GLY A 500 10.89 4.70 11.37
CA GLY A 500 10.21 5.91 10.92
C GLY A 500 10.37 6.15 9.41
N PRO A 501 9.75 7.21 8.89
CA PRO A 501 9.84 7.53 7.46
C PRO A 501 11.21 8.13 7.10
N GLY A 502 11.90 7.54 6.11
CA GLY A 502 13.17 8.04 5.56
C GLY A 502 14.40 7.21 5.93
N ASP A 503 15.58 7.71 5.53
CA ASP A 503 16.86 6.99 5.63
C ASP A 503 17.84 7.61 6.64
N ASP A 504 17.42 8.62 7.40
CA ASP A 504 18.28 9.29 8.39
C ASP A 504 18.28 8.56 9.76
N PRO A 505 19.24 8.86 10.65
CA PRO A 505 19.32 8.20 11.96
C PRO A 505 18.03 8.30 12.79
N LYS A 506 17.25 9.39 12.68
CA LYS A 506 15.99 9.51 13.41
C LYS A 506 14.94 8.53 12.89
N ALA A 507 14.87 8.32 11.58
CA ALA A 507 14.01 7.31 10.98
C ALA A 507 14.45 5.89 11.40
N ARG A 508 15.76 5.59 11.31
CA ARG A 508 16.33 4.28 11.67
C ARG A 508 16.10 3.87 13.12
N TYR A 509 16.10 4.83 14.04
CA TYR A 509 15.93 4.62 15.48
C TYR A 509 14.60 5.19 16.01
N ALA A 510 13.62 5.39 15.14
CA ALA A 510 12.38 6.07 15.48
C ALA A 510 11.62 5.42 16.64
N LEU A 511 11.70 4.09 16.78
CA LEU A 511 11.11 3.38 17.91
C LEU A 511 11.77 3.79 19.25
N ALA A 512 13.10 3.87 19.29
CA ALA A 512 13.83 4.33 20.48
C ALA A 512 13.51 5.80 20.81
N TYR A 513 13.48 6.68 19.79
CA TYR A 513 13.08 8.07 19.95
C TYR A 513 11.63 8.21 20.44
N GLY A 514 10.71 7.47 19.82
CA GLY A 514 9.30 7.43 20.16
C GLY A 514 9.11 7.01 21.61
N THR A 515 9.75 5.91 22.04
CA THR A 515 9.71 5.45 23.43
C THR A 515 10.28 6.49 24.39
N LEU A 516 11.44 7.10 24.09
CA LEU A 516 12.05 8.07 25.00
C LEU A 516 11.27 9.39 25.13
N LYS A 517 10.36 9.70 24.21
CA LYS A 517 9.45 10.85 24.36
C LYS A 517 8.26 10.56 25.28
N MET A 518 7.97 9.29 25.59
CA MET A 518 6.82 8.91 26.41
C MET A 518 7.05 9.17 27.91
N THR A 519 5.95 9.19 28.68
CA THR A 519 5.98 9.23 30.15
C THR A 519 6.37 7.87 30.74
N THR A 520 6.76 7.85 32.01
CA THR A 520 7.04 6.62 32.77
C THR A 520 5.81 5.76 33.06
N ASP A 521 4.59 6.19 32.73
CA ASP A 521 3.40 5.33 32.74
C ASP A 521 3.47 4.25 31.65
N VAL A 522 4.23 4.50 30.58
CA VAL A 522 4.45 3.56 29.48
C VAL A 522 5.48 2.49 29.86
N PRO A 523 5.11 1.19 29.84
CA PRO A 523 6.01 0.09 30.18
C PRO A 523 7.34 0.07 29.40
N ALA A 524 7.32 0.31 28.08
CA ALA A 524 8.52 0.39 27.25
C ALA A 524 9.47 1.51 27.69
N LYS A 525 8.93 2.66 28.12
CA LYS A 525 9.74 3.76 28.66
C LYS A 525 10.49 3.30 29.91
N ARG A 526 9.80 2.62 30.83
CA ARG A 526 10.43 2.08 32.04
C ARG A 526 11.49 1.03 31.72
N ALA A 527 11.22 0.15 30.74
CA ALA A 527 12.20 -0.85 30.29
C ALA A 527 13.47 -0.20 29.73
N PHE A 528 13.33 0.85 28.92
CA PHE A 528 14.46 1.58 28.36
C PHE A 528 15.26 2.32 29.45
N LEU A 529 14.59 3.02 30.35
CA LEU A 529 15.26 3.70 31.47
C LEU A 529 15.99 2.70 32.38
N LYS A 530 15.40 1.52 32.62
CA LYS A 530 16.04 0.45 33.37
C LYS A 530 17.32 -0.02 32.69
N GLN A 531 17.31 -0.27 31.38
CA GLN A 531 18.50 -0.61 30.61
C GLN A 531 19.62 0.42 30.82
N LEU A 532 19.32 1.72 30.69
CA LEU A 532 20.32 2.78 30.82
C LEU A 532 20.86 2.87 32.26
N ARG A 533 19.99 2.72 33.26
CA ARG A 533 20.38 2.72 34.68
C ARG A 533 21.28 1.54 35.03
N ASP A 534 20.94 0.35 34.56
CA ASP A 534 21.73 -0.86 34.79
C ASP A 534 23.13 -0.74 34.17
N LYS A 535 23.24 -0.13 32.98
CA LYS A 535 24.51 0.06 32.27
C LYS A 535 25.39 1.15 32.89
N TYR A 536 24.85 2.33 33.16
CA TYR A 536 25.65 3.51 33.54
C TYR A 536 25.67 3.82 35.05
N ARG A 537 24.86 3.12 35.85
CA ARG A 537 24.69 3.27 37.31
C ARG A 537 24.10 4.62 37.76
N ASN A 538 24.56 5.74 37.22
CA ASN A 538 24.08 7.08 37.54
C ASN A 538 24.07 8.01 36.30
N GLN A 539 23.43 9.17 36.43
CA GLN A 539 23.23 10.13 35.34
C GLN A 539 24.55 10.70 34.81
N ALA A 540 25.57 10.85 35.65
CA ALA A 540 26.88 11.33 35.20
C ALA A 540 27.57 10.33 34.25
N GLY A 541 27.36 9.02 34.47
CA GLY A 541 27.81 7.97 33.56
C GLY A 541 27.16 8.09 32.18
N LEU A 542 25.85 8.29 32.14
CA LEU A 542 25.10 8.48 30.90
C LEU A 542 25.49 9.80 30.20
N SER A 543 25.55 10.91 30.94
CA SER A 543 26.00 12.22 30.44
C SER A 543 27.34 12.12 29.72
N LYS A 544 28.30 11.41 30.32
CA LYS A 544 29.61 11.17 29.70
C LYS A 544 29.52 10.30 28.46
N ALA A 545 28.75 9.20 28.51
CA ALA A 545 28.64 8.26 27.40
C ALA A 545 27.95 8.89 26.17
N TRP A 546 26.91 9.68 26.39
CA TRP A 546 26.09 10.29 25.35
C TRP A 546 26.50 11.72 24.97
N GLY A 547 27.42 12.34 25.72
CA GLY A 547 27.86 13.71 25.45
C GLY A 547 26.79 14.75 25.72
N ILE A 548 25.95 14.51 26.72
CA ILE A 548 24.85 15.41 27.11
C ILE A 548 25.03 15.90 28.54
N ASP A 549 24.38 17.01 28.87
CA ASP A 549 24.23 17.46 30.26
C ASP A 549 22.89 16.95 30.83
N LEU A 550 22.93 15.79 31.49
CA LEU A 550 21.81 15.25 32.23
C LEU A 550 22.04 15.42 33.74
N PRO A 551 21.50 16.48 34.37
CA PRO A 551 21.71 16.76 35.79
C PRO A 551 21.05 15.73 36.72
N ALA A 552 19.93 15.13 36.28
CA ALA A 552 19.16 14.16 37.05
C ALA A 552 18.40 13.19 36.12
N TRP A 553 18.10 11.97 36.57
CA TRP A 553 17.41 10.97 35.75
C TRP A 553 15.96 11.35 35.44
N GLU A 554 15.34 12.13 36.33
CA GLU A 554 13.96 12.58 36.30
C GLU A 554 13.66 13.36 35.00
N LEU A 555 14.64 14.07 34.44
CA LEU A 555 14.48 14.74 33.14
C LEU A 555 14.28 13.78 31.97
N MET A 556 14.78 12.55 32.09
CA MET A 556 14.46 11.49 31.14
C MET A 556 13.15 10.78 31.49
N GLU A 557 12.58 10.96 32.68
CA GLU A 557 11.28 10.40 33.04
C GLU A 557 10.13 11.27 32.53
N ASP A 558 10.37 12.57 32.42
CA ASP A 558 9.43 13.56 31.89
C ASP A 558 9.06 13.30 30.41
N PRO A 559 7.79 13.55 30.03
CA PRO A 559 7.37 13.47 28.64
C PRO A 559 8.12 14.48 27.78
N GLY A 560 8.42 14.07 26.54
CA GLY A 560 9.05 14.93 25.54
C GLY A 560 10.58 14.96 25.59
N PHE A 561 11.24 14.12 26.40
CA PHE A 561 12.70 14.00 26.35
C PHE A 561 13.17 13.61 24.93
N VAL A 562 14.06 14.43 24.36
CA VAL A 562 14.64 14.19 23.04
C VAL A 562 16.11 13.80 23.21
N PRO A 563 16.48 12.53 22.98
CA PRO A 563 17.87 12.11 23.06
C PRO A 563 18.70 12.69 21.90
N PRO A 564 20.04 12.75 22.04
CA PRO A 564 20.94 13.20 20.97
C PRO A 564 20.85 12.29 19.74
N VAL A 565 21.35 12.79 18.61
CA VAL A 565 21.50 11.99 17.37
C VAL A 565 22.73 11.09 17.50
N PRO A 566 22.66 9.80 17.09
CA PRO A 566 23.83 8.95 16.96
C PRO A 566 24.98 9.67 16.25
N ASN A 567 26.15 9.68 16.87
CA ASN A 567 27.34 10.29 16.30
C ASN A 567 28.61 9.50 16.70
N PRO A 568 29.70 9.56 15.91
CA PRO A 568 30.90 8.78 16.16
C PRO A 568 31.67 9.15 17.44
N GLU A 569 31.50 10.36 17.97
CA GLU A 569 32.16 10.83 19.20
C GLU A 569 31.55 10.20 20.45
N HIS A 570 30.26 9.84 20.36
CA HIS A 570 29.46 9.19 21.40
C HIS A 570 28.79 7.93 20.86
N PRO A 571 29.57 6.87 20.53
CA PRO A 571 29.06 5.66 19.88
C PRO A 571 28.05 4.89 20.75
N GLU A 572 28.08 5.12 22.06
CA GLU A 572 27.17 4.50 23.02
C GLU A 572 25.70 4.89 22.80
N ILE A 573 25.41 6.05 22.19
CA ILE A 573 24.03 6.44 21.83
C ILE A 573 23.43 5.39 20.89
N GLU A 574 24.16 5.06 19.82
CA GLU A 574 23.71 4.09 18.83
C GLU A 574 23.64 2.68 19.42
N ALA A 575 24.64 2.30 20.22
CA ALA A 575 24.68 0.99 20.87
C ALA A 575 23.48 0.78 21.80
N ASP A 576 23.10 1.81 22.58
CA ASP A 576 21.95 1.76 23.47
C ASP A 576 20.62 1.69 22.71
N PHE A 577 20.50 2.41 21.59
CA PHE A 577 19.31 2.35 20.73
C PHE A 577 19.15 0.98 20.07
N LYS A 578 20.23 0.42 19.53
CA LYS A 578 20.24 -0.93 18.95
C LYS A 578 19.86 -1.97 20.00
N TYR A 579 20.46 -1.90 21.19
CA TYR A 579 20.13 -2.84 22.26
C TYR A 579 18.66 -2.73 22.68
N PHE A 580 18.13 -1.52 22.85
CA PHE A 580 16.72 -1.35 23.20
C PHE A 580 15.78 -1.93 22.14
N GLN A 581 15.99 -1.62 20.86
CA GLN A 581 15.17 -2.15 19.77
C GLN A 581 15.22 -3.67 19.70
N LYS A 582 16.39 -4.28 19.96
CA LYS A 582 16.51 -5.73 20.07
C LYS A 582 15.66 -6.28 21.22
N VAL A 583 15.78 -5.72 22.42
CA VAL A 583 15.01 -6.20 23.59
C VAL A 583 13.50 -6.01 23.38
N PHE A 584 13.10 -4.92 22.74
CA PHE A 584 11.72 -4.69 22.33
C PHE A 584 11.23 -5.78 21.38
N ALA A 585 11.94 -6.02 20.28
CA ALA A 585 11.57 -7.01 19.28
C ALA A 585 11.60 -8.44 19.85
N ASP A 586 12.59 -8.76 20.69
CA ASP A 586 12.65 -10.03 21.40
C ASP A 586 11.40 -10.25 22.26
N THR A 587 10.98 -9.23 23.01
CA THR A 587 9.81 -9.33 23.89
C THR A 587 8.52 -9.52 23.08
N TYR A 588 8.37 -8.80 21.97
CA TYR A 588 7.24 -8.95 21.05
C TYR A 588 7.17 -10.37 20.46
N PHE A 589 8.20 -10.81 19.73
CA PHE A 589 8.16 -12.11 19.04
C PHE A 589 8.18 -13.30 20.00
N LYS A 590 8.87 -13.19 21.15
CA LYS A 590 8.84 -14.24 22.19
C LYS A 590 7.44 -14.43 22.75
N THR A 591 6.71 -13.35 23.04
CA THR A 591 5.34 -13.43 23.59
C THR A 591 4.41 -14.19 22.63
N ILE A 592 4.51 -13.90 21.34
CA ILE A 592 3.73 -14.58 20.29
C ILE A 592 4.16 -16.05 20.16
N SER A 593 5.47 -16.31 20.07
CA SER A 593 6.03 -17.65 19.95
C SER A 593 5.64 -18.57 21.12
N ASP A 594 5.70 -18.04 22.35
CA ASP A 594 5.34 -18.81 23.56
C ASP A 594 3.84 -19.12 23.59
N SER A 595 2.99 -18.16 23.26
CA SER A 595 1.54 -18.38 23.19
C SER A 595 1.19 -19.40 22.09
N LEU A 596 1.79 -19.28 20.90
CA LEU A 596 1.54 -20.21 19.80
C LEU A 596 2.00 -21.64 20.13
N LYS A 597 3.16 -21.82 20.78
CA LYS A 597 3.62 -23.14 21.25
C LYS A 597 2.65 -23.79 22.22
N TRP A 598 1.91 -23.02 23.01
CA TRP A 598 0.90 -23.54 23.91
C TRP A 598 -0.37 -23.97 23.16
N HIS A 599 -0.90 -23.10 22.30
CA HIS A 599 -2.20 -23.30 21.66
C HIS A 599 -2.16 -24.13 20.37
N ALA A 600 -1.11 -24.01 19.55
CA ALA A 600 -0.93 -24.70 18.27
C ALA A 600 0.54 -25.13 18.04
N PRO A 601 1.06 -26.10 18.82
CA PRO A 601 2.49 -26.48 18.82
C PRO A 601 3.00 -27.09 17.51
N ASN A 602 2.10 -27.49 16.61
CA ASN A 602 2.43 -28.16 15.36
C ASN A 602 2.53 -27.19 14.16
N HIS A 603 2.19 -25.91 14.35
CA HIS A 603 2.09 -24.92 13.28
C HIS A 603 3.25 -23.92 13.30
N LEU A 604 3.61 -23.45 12.12
CA LEU A 604 4.72 -22.52 11.94
C LEU A 604 4.32 -21.09 12.36
N LEU A 605 5.24 -20.37 13.01
CA LEU A 605 5.19 -18.92 13.12
C LEU A 605 5.90 -18.31 11.90
N LEU A 606 5.12 -17.68 11.02
CA LEU A 606 5.52 -17.25 9.68
C LEU A 606 6.16 -15.86 9.63
N GLY A 607 6.48 -15.26 10.77
CA GLY A 607 7.12 -13.94 10.86
C GLY A 607 6.15 -12.76 10.72
N GLY A 608 6.73 -11.55 10.65
CA GLY A 608 6.02 -10.29 10.84
C GLY A 608 5.56 -9.52 9.58
N ARG A 609 5.70 -10.09 8.38
CA ARG A 609 5.32 -9.46 7.10
C ARG A 609 5.88 -8.03 6.98
N PHE A 610 7.20 -7.91 7.07
CA PHE A 610 7.87 -6.62 7.13
C PHE A 610 7.75 -5.85 5.79
N ALA A 611 7.11 -4.68 5.81
CA ALA A 611 7.30 -3.63 4.78
C ALA A 611 8.32 -2.58 5.22
N VAL A 612 8.40 -2.33 6.53
CA VAL A 612 9.42 -1.52 7.19
C VAL A 612 10.03 -2.36 8.30
N SER A 613 11.36 -2.36 8.41
CA SER A 613 12.07 -3.21 9.37
C SER A 613 13.37 -2.59 9.85
N THR A 614 13.91 -3.19 10.90
CA THR A 614 15.26 -2.92 11.39
C THR A 614 16.04 -4.24 11.46
N PRO A 615 17.39 -4.22 11.32
CA PRO A 615 18.22 -5.39 11.55
C PRO A 615 17.94 -6.09 12.89
N GLU A 616 17.65 -5.33 13.95
CA GLU A 616 17.31 -5.90 15.26
C GLU A 616 15.98 -6.65 15.23
N ALA A 617 14.94 -6.06 14.63
CA ALA A 617 13.63 -6.70 14.53
C ALA A 617 13.67 -7.97 13.67
N VAL A 618 14.41 -7.95 12.55
CA VAL A 618 14.56 -9.12 11.68
C VAL A 618 15.37 -10.23 12.36
N ALA A 619 16.44 -9.90 13.09
CA ALA A 619 17.22 -10.86 13.86
C ALA A 619 16.40 -11.49 15.01
N SER A 620 15.61 -10.69 15.74
CA SER A 620 14.68 -11.21 16.75
C SER A 620 13.60 -12.09 16.14
N CYS A 621 13.03 -11.70 15.00
CA CYS A 621 12.10 -12.54 14.24
C CYS A 621 12.75 -13.88 13.88
N ALA A 622 13.99 -13.89 13.37
CA ALA A 622 14.72 -15.11 13.06
C ALA A 622 14.92 -16.02 14.29
N GLN A 623 15.10 -15.43 15.48
CA GLN A 623 15.28 -16.19 16.72
C GLN A 623 14.00 -16.92 17.17
N TYR A 624 12.83 -16.31 17.00
CA TYR A 624 11.57 -16.82 17.59
C TYR A 624 10.58 -17.40 16.57
N CYS A 625 10.70 -17.02 15.29
CA CYS A 625 9.84 -17.45 14.20
C CYS A 625 10.51 -18.57 13.38
N ASP A 626 9.69 -19.38 12.74
CA ASP A 626 10.14 -20.46 11.86
C ASP A 626 10.51 -19.95 10.47
N VAL A 627 9.84 -18.88 10.02
CA VAL A 627 10.02 -18.23 8.72
C VAL A 627 10.10 -16.71 8.89
N LEU A 628 10.96 -16.06 8.10
CA LEU A 628 10.98 -14.61 7.95
C LEU A 628 10.03 -14.20 6.81
N SER A 629 9.15 -13.22 7.04
CA SER A 629 8.22 -12.75 6.00
C SER A 629 8.35 -11.27 5.69
N PHE A 630 8.23 -10.93 4.41
CA PHE A 630 8.41 -9.57 3.89
C PHE A 630 7.35 -9.22 2.84
N ASN A 631 6.83 -8.00 2.92
CA ASN A 631 6.01 -7.39 1.88
C ASN A 631 6.94 -6.55 0.99
N LEU A 632 7.18 -7.01 -0.25
CA LEU A 632 8.16 -6.41 -1.16
C LEU A 632 7.49 -5.94 -2.45
N TYR A 633 7.05 -4.68 -2.45
CA TYR A 633 6.52 -4.00 -3.63
C TYR A 633 7.66 -3.46 -4.51
N THR A 634 8.33 -4.39 -5.22
CA THR A 634 9.50 -4.13 -6.08
C THR A 634 9.44 -5.01 -7.34
N LEU A 635 10.27 -4.71 -8.36
CA LEU A 635 10.31 -5.51 -9.61
C LEU A 635 11.01 -6.87 -9.46
N LYS A 636 11.82 -7.03 -8.41
CA LYS A 636 12.40 -8.31 -7.96
C LYS A 636 12.69 -8.22 -6.47
N PRO A 637 12.60 -9.33 -5.71
CA PRO A 637 12.79 -9.32 -4.26
C PRO A 637 14.09 -8.66 -3.79
N GLN A 638 15.19 -8.86 -4.55
CA GLN A 638 16.52 -8.36 -4.21
C GLN A 638 16.64 -6.83 -4.25
N ASP A 639 15.68 -6.13 -4.86
CA ASP A 639 15.64 -4.67 -4.80
C ASP A 639 14.98 -4.16 -3.51
N GLY A 640 14.26 -5.03 -2.78
CA GLY A 640 13.54 -4.67 -1.56
C GLY A 640 14.27 -5.00 -0.26
N TYR A 641 15.28 -5.89 -0.29
CA TYR A 641 16.07 -6.23 0.90
C TYR A 641 17.47 -6.78 0.55
N ASP A 642 18.42 -6.61 1.46
CA ASP A 642 19.76 -7.22 1.35
C ASP A 642 19.72 -8.71 1.73
N PHE A 643 19.64 -9.58 0.72
CA PHE A 643 19.60 -11.02 0.92
C PHE A 643 20.90 -11.61 1.50
N SER A 644 22.04 -10.91 1.44
CA SER A 644 23.25 -11.39 2.10
C SER A 644 23.09 -11.38 3.63
N GLN A 645 22.37 -10.39 4.16
CA GLN A 645 22.04 -10.31 5.59
C GLN A 645 21.03 -11.40 5.98
N LEU A 646 20.02 -11.67 5.15
CA LEU A 646 19.05 -12.74 5.41
C LEU A 646 19.69 -14.13 5.39
N GLN A 647 20.60 -14.38 4.45
CA GLN A 647 21.35 -15.63 4.37
C GLN A 647 22.20 -15.85 5.63
N ALA A 648 22.76 -14.79 6.22
CA ALA A 648 23.53 -14.87 7.46
C ALA A 648 22.68 -15.27 8.69
N LEU A 649 21.36 -15.03 8.66
CA LEU A 649 20.43 -15.46 9.70
C LEU A 649 20.04 -16.95 9.58
N ASP A 650 20.38 -17.59 8.46
CA ASP A 650 20.06 -18.98 8.13
C ASP A 650 18.61 -19.39 8.42
N LYS A 651 17.67 -18.62 7.87
CA LYS A 651 16.23 -18.87 7.99
C LYS A 651 15.55 -18.87 6.61
N PRO A 652 14.47 -19.64 6.45
CA PRO A 652 13.63 -19.55 5.25
C PRO A 652 12.92 -18.20 5.21
N VAL A 653 12.72 -17.70 3.98
CA VAL A 653 12.09 -16.41 3.68
C VAL A 653 10.82 -16.63 2.87
N LEU A 654 9.73 -15.96 3.23
CA LEU A 654 8.48 -15.93 2.46
C LEU A 654 8.19 -14.49 2.03
N ILE A 655 8.05 -14.25 0.72
CA ILE A 655 7.56 -12.96 0.25
C ILE A 655 6.04 -13.00 0.33
N THR A 656 5.47 -12.15 1.17
CA THR A 656 4.08 -12.25 1.56
C THR A 656 3.16 -11.29 0.83
N GLU A 657 3.70 -10.24 0.22
CA GLU A 657 2.98 -9.35 -0.70
C GLU A 657 3.93 -8.84 -1.79
N PHE A 658 3.45 -8.87 -3.02
CA PHE A 658 3.98 -8.12 -4.15
C PHE A 658 2.84 -7.95 -5.15
N ASN A 659 2.88 -6.88 -5.95
CA ASN A 659 1.92 -6.67 -7.02
C ASN A 659 2.47 -5.82 -8.15
N PHE A 660 1.78 -5.86 -9.28
CA PHE A 660 2.01 -5.00 -10.43
C PHE A 660 0.67 -4.54 -10.94
N GLY A 661 0.47 -3.23 -11.00
CA GLY A 661 -0.75 -2.64 -11.50
C GLY A 661 -0.51 -1.66 -12.64
N SER A 662 -1.58 -1.11 -13.18
CA SER A 662 -1.56 -0.09 -14.24
C SER A 662 -2.81 0.78 -14.14
N ARG A 663 -2.95 1.80 -15.00
CA ARG A 663 -4.09 2.73 -14.99
C ARG A 663 -5.00 2.64 -16.22
N ASP A 664 -4.83 1.60 -17.03
CA ASP A 664 -5.49 1.41 -18.32
C ASP A 664 -6.66 0.40 -18.28
N ARG A 665 -7.13 0.00 -17.08
CA ARG A 665 -8.30 -0.89 -16.89
C ARG A 665 -9.41 -0.31 -16.01
N GLY A 666 -9.34 0.98 -15.68
CA GLY A 666 -10.48 1.72 -15.10
C GLY A 666 -10.22 2.31 -13.71
N PRO A 667 -9.79 1.52 -12.71
CA PRO A 667 -9.32 2.08 -11.44
C PRO A 667 -8.17 3.08 -11.67
N PHE A 668 -8.08 4.10 -10.82
CA PHE A 668 -7.22 5.25 -11.09
C PHE A 668 -5.82 5.13 -10.50
N TRP A 669 -5.60 4.18 -9.60
CA TRP A 669 -4.29 3.93 -9.00
C TRP A 669 -3.62 2.72 -9.64
N GLY A 670 -2.33 2.82 -9.97
CA GLY A 670 -1.56 1.69 -10.51
C GLY A 670 -1.01 0.74 -9.44
N GLY A 671 -1.42 0.89 -8.19
CA GLY A 671 -0.83 0.18 -7.05
C GLY A 671 0.50 0.77 -6.60
N VAL A 672 1.18 0.08 -5.67
CA VAL A 672 2.48 0.51 -5.13
C VAL A 672 3.58 0.35 -6.18
N THR A 673 3.53 -0.74 -6.97
CA THR A 673 4.45 -0.96 -8.10
C THR A 673 3.69 -0.82 -9.42
N GLU A 674 3.54 0.41 -9.88
CA GLU A 674 2.84 0.74 -11.11
C GLU A 674 3.69 0.47 -12.36
N LEU A 675 3.06 -0.13 -13.36
CA LEU A 675 3.56 -0.32 -14.71
C LEU A 675 2.78 0.56 -15.69
N ALA A 676 3.36 0.78 -16.86
CA ALA A 676 2.80 1.69 -17.86
C ALA A 676 1.43 1.23 -18.41
N LYS A 677 1.21 -0.09 -18.50
CA LYS A 677 0.03 -0.70 -19.12
C LYS A 677 -0.18 -2.14 -18.62
N GLU A 678 -1.40 -2.64 -18.80
CA GLU A 678 -1.82 -3.99 -18.39
C GLU A 678 -0.90 -5.08 -18.96
N GLU A 679 -0.47 -4.95 -20.22
CA GLU A 679 0.29 -6.00 -20.90
C GLU A 679 1.69 -6.22 -20.31
N ASP A 680 2.20 -5.26 -19.52
CA ASP A 680 3.50 -5.35 -18.88
C ASP A 680 3.45 -6.10 -17.54
N ARG A 681 2.26 -6.31 -16.95
CA ARG A 681 2.08 -7.02 -15.67
C ARG A 681 2.53 -8.48 -15.74
N GLY A 682 2.21 -9.17 -16.84
CA GLY A 682 2.59 -10.57 -17.06
C GLY A 682 4.12 -10.78 -17.06
N PRO A 683 4.88 -10.05 -17.89
CA PRO A 683 6.34 -10.06 -17.85
C PRO A 683 6.94 -9.70 -16.48
N ALA A 684 6.40 -8.70 -15.78
CA ALA A 684 6.87 -8.32 -14.45
C ALA A 684 6.65 -9.44 -13.42
N TYR A 685 5.46 -10.04 -13.40
CA TYR A 685 5.16 -11.21 -12.55
C TYR A 685 6.13 -12.36 -12.82
N ALA A 686 6.31 -12.73 -14.09
CA ALA A 686 7.21 -13.81 -14.48
C ALA A 686 8.67 -13.54 -14.07
N ASN A 687 9.14 -12.29 -14.17
CA ASN A 687 10.45 -11.90 -13.67
C ASN A 687 10.53 -12.04 -12.15
N PHE A 688 9.56 -11.49 -11.42
CA PHE A 688 9.57 -11.51 -9.96
C PHE A 688 9.65 -12.94 -9.40
N VAL A 689 8.75 -13.83 -9.83
CA VAL A 689 8.71 -15.21 -9.33
C VAL A 689 9.96 -16.02 -9.71
N LYS A 690 10.57 -15.72 -10.87
CA LYS A 690 11.84 -16.31 -11.29
C LYS A 690 13.00 -15.84 -10.42
N GLN A 691 13.10 -14.54 -10.14
CA GLN A 691 14.15 -13.99 -9.27
C GLN A 691 13.99 -14.49 -7.84
N ALA A 692 12.74 -14.65 -7.37
CA ALA A 692 12.45 -15.25 -6.08
C ALA A 692 12.95 -16.70 -6.00
N LEU A 693 12.60 -17.55 -6.97
CA LEU A 693 13.04 -18.96 -6.98
C LEU A 693 14.58 -19.12 -7.02
N SER A 694 15.27 -18.17 -7.66
CA SER A 694 16.73 -18.20 -7.78
C SER A 694 17.45 -18.03 -6.43
N GLU A 695 16.80 -17.38 -5.47
CA GLU A 695 17.31 -17.17 -4.11
C GLU A 695 17.02 -18.40 -3.24
N PRO A 696 18.05 -19.14 -2.76
CA PRO A 696 17.87 -20.39 -2.02
C PRO A 696 17.17 -20.28 -0.66
N SER A 697 17.12 -19.08 -0.08
CA SER A 697 16.39 -18.84 1.17
C SER A 697 14.90 -18.65 0.97
N ILE A 698 14.42 -18.25 -0.22
CA ILE A 698 13.00 -18.02 -0.47
C ILE A 698 12.27 -19.36 -0.66
N VAL A 699 11.21 -19.56 0.13
CA VAL A 699 10.36 -20.77 0.11
C VAL A 699 8.97 -20.53 -0.50
N GLY A 700 8.68 -19.30 -0.91
CA GLY A 700 7.42 -18.95 -1.56
C GLY A 700 7.24 -17.46 -1.81
N VAL A 701 6.21 -17.13 -2.58
CA VAL A 701 5.76 -15.77 -2.87
C VAL A 701 4.23 -15.71 -2.93
N HIS A 702 3.63 -14.68 -2.32
CA HIS A 702 2.18 -14.46 -2.29
C HIS A 702 1.80 -13.15 -2.97
N TRP A 703 0.91 -13.24 -3.96
CA TRP A 703 0.40 -12.11 -4.73
C TRP A 703 -0.63 -11.29 -3.93
N PHE A 704 -0.55 -9.96 -3.99
CA PHE A 704 -1.54 -9.04 -3.44
C PHE A 704 -2.26 -8.28 -4.59
N GLN A 705 -3.42 -8.69 -5.06
CA GLN A 705 -4.40 -9.58 -4.42
C GLN A 705 -5.37 -10.21 -5.43
N TYR A 706 -6.41 -10.93 -4.95
CA TYR A 706 -7.37 -11.61 -5.82
C TYR A 706 -8.22 -10.65 -6.69
N LEU A 707 -8.94 -9.72 -6.06
CA LEU A 707 -9.82 -8.77 -6.74
C LEU A 707 -9.16 -7.41 -6.97
N ASP A 708 -9.53 -6.78 -8.09
CA ASP A 708 -9.35 -5.34 -8.25
C ASP A 708 -10.12 -4.56 -7.18
N GLN A 709 -9.58 -3.40 -6.83
CA GLN A 709 -10.22 -2.49 -5.91
C GLN A 709 -11.26 -1.62 -6.64
N PRO A 710 -12.27 -1.09 -5.93
CA PRO A 710 -13.33 -0.33 -6.57
C PRO A 710 -12.79 1.03 -7.02
N VAL A 711 -13.29 1.53 -8.15
CA VAL A 711 -12.86 2.80 -8.77
C VAL A 711 -12.85 3.97 -7.79
N THR A 712 -13.80 4.00 -6.85
CA THR A 712 -13.99 5.07 -5.85
C THR A 712 -13.40 4.77 -4.47
N GLY A 713 -12.53 3.77 -4.36
CA GLY A 713 -11.81 3.45 -3.13
C GLY A 713 -12.51 2.43 -2.25
N ARG A 714 -11.77 1.41 -1.80
CA ARG A 714 -12.27 0.40 -0.86
C ARG A 714 -12.54 1.02 0.51
N LEU A 715 -13.41 0.38 1.29
CA LEU A 715 -13.86 0.91 2.59
C LEU A 715 -12.70 1.23 3.56
N LEU A 716 -11.71 0.34 3.61
CA LEU A 716 -10.63 0.37 4.59
C LEU A 716 -9.81 1.67 4.54
N ASP A 717 -9.40 2.09 3.35
CA ASP A 717 -8.36 3.11 3.16
C ASP A 717 -8.53 3.98 1.91
N GLY A 718 -9.58 3.74 1.12
CA GLY A 718 -9.81 4.42 -0.14
C GLY A 718 -8.91 3.94 -1.28
N GLU A 719 -8.13 2.87 -1.12
CA GLU A 719 -7.35 2.32 -2.25
C GLU A 719 -8.27 1.90 -3.41
N ASN A 720 -7.91 2.32 -4.61
CA ASN A 720 -8.67 2.14 -5.85
C ASN A 720 -7.76 1.70 -7.01
N GLY A 721 -6.98 0.67 -6.75
CA GLY A 721 -5.97 0.15 -7.67
C GLY A 721 -6.44 -0.95 -8.59
N HIS A 722 -5.85 -0.97 -9.78
CA HIS A 722 -5.95 -2.06 -10.73
C HIS A 722 -4.70 -2.94 -10.65
N PHE A 723 -4.81 -4.04 -9.93
CA PHE A 723 -3.76 -5.04 -9.74
C PHE A 723 -4.32 -6.40 -9.31
N GLY A 724 -5.63 -6.62 -9.37
CA GLY A 724 -6.27 -7.90 -9.12
C GLY A 724 -5.97 -8.92 -10.22
N LEU A 725 -6.20 -10.20 -9.90
CA LEU A 725 -6.30 -11.26 -10.91
C LEU A 725 -7.64 -11.20 -11.64
N VAL A 726 -8.67 -10.71 -10.94
CA VAL A 726 -10.06 -10.65 -11.38
C VAL A 726 -10.59 -9.23 -11.20
N GLY A 727 -11.32 -8.73 -12.20
CA GLY A 727 -11.98 -7.42 -12.12
C GLY A 727 -13.23 -7.45 -11.22
N ILE A 728 -13.78 -6.27 -10.94
CA ILE A 728 -15.01 -6.13 -10.12
C ILE A 728 -16.24 -6.86 -10.70
N THR A 729 -16.18 -7.25 -11.98
CA THR A 729 -17.19 -8.02 -12.71
C THR A 729 -17.05 -9.54 -12.56
N ASP A 730 -16.18 -10.02 -11.67
CA ASP A 730 -15.83 -11.43 -11.53
C ASP A 730 -15.22 -12.06 -12.80
N ILE A 731 -14.61 -11.24 -13.68
CA ILE A 731 -13.95 -11.68 -14.91
C ILE A 731 -12.43 -11.61 -14.73
N PRO A 732 -11.68 -12.69 -15.03
CA PRO A 732 -10.22 -12.67 -14.98
C PRO A 732 -9.63 -11.77 -16.07
N PHE A 733 -8.54 -11.07 -15.75
CA PHE A 733 -7.73 -10.37 -16.75
C PHE A 733 -6.94 -11.40 -17.57
N GLN A 734 -7.52 -11.91 -18.65
CA GLN A 734 -7.08 -13.14 -19.31
C GLN A 734 -5.60 -13.12 -19.72
N GLY A 735 -5.12 -12.03 -20.33
CA GLY A 735 -3.73 -11.93 -20.76
C GLY A 735 -2.74 -12.01 -19.59
N PHE A 736 -3.11 -11.41 -18.45
CA PHE A 736 -2.34 -11.49 -17.22
C PHE A 736 -2.41 -12.88 -16.59
N VAL A 737 -3.61 -13.46 -16.45
CA VAL A 737 -3.83 -14.79 -15.87
C VAL A 737 -3.13 -15.90 -16.67
N ASP A 738 -3.13 -15.84 -18.00
CA ASP A 738 -2.37 -16.76 -18.85
C ASP A 738 -0.85 -16.69 -18.56
N SER A 739 -0.34 -15.48 -18.36
CA SER A 739 1.07 -15.23 -18.04
C SER A 739 1.42 -15.72 -16.63
N VAL A 740 0.57 -15.46 -15.64
CA VAL A 740 0.68 -15.96 -14.27
C VAL A 740 0.71 -17.49 -14.27
N ARG A 741 -0.24 -18.12 -14.96
CA ARG A 741 -0.30 -19.58 -15.09
C ARG A 741 0.99 -20.16 -15.65
N LYS A 742 1.46 -19.59 -16.76
CA LYS A 742 2.71 -20.04 -17.40
C LYS A 742 3.90 -19.89 -16.46
N ALA A 743 4.01 -18.76 -15.77
CA ALA A 743 5.10 -18.50 -14.83
C ALA A 743 5.07 -19.47 -13.64
N ASN A 744 3.90 -19.71 -13.04
CA ASN A 744 3.73 -20.61 -11.91
C ASN A 744 4.13 -22.06 -12.26
N LEU A 745 3.68 -22.58 -13.42
CA LEU A 745 4.10 -23.90 -13.88
C LEU A 745 5.62 -23.97 -14.10
N GLN A 746 6.22 -22.93 -14.65
CA GLN A 746 7.67 -22.86 -14.83
C GLN A 746 8.41 -22.84 -13.49
N VAL A 747 7.89 -22.16 -12.46
CA VAL A 747 8.46 -22.19 -11.11
C VAL A 747 8.44 -23.60 -10.55
N VAL A 748 7.31 -24.31 -10.63
CA VAL A 748 7.19 -25.69 -10.13
C VAL A 748 8.19 -26.62 -10.84
N ASP A 749 8.29 -26.53 -12.17
CA ASP A 749 9.23 -27.32 -12.97
C ASP A 749 10.70 -27.02 -12.62
N GLN A 750 11.04 -25.74 -12.44
CA GLN A 750 12.40 -25.32 -12.09
C GLN A 750 12.76 -25.68 -10.66
N PHE A 751 11.81 -25.58 -9.72
CA PHE A 751 12.00 -25.98 -8.33
C PHE A 751 12.32 -27.46 -8.21
N ALA A 752 11.60 -28.33 -8.95
CA ALA A 752 11.90 -29.75 -9.03
C ALA A 752 13.33 -30.03 -9.55
N LYS A 753 13.75 -29.32 -10.60
CA LYS A 753 15.11 -29.44 -11.18
C LYS A 753 16.19 -28.92 -10.24
N ALA A 754 15.94 -27.81 -9.56
CA ALA A 754 16.89 -27.19 -8.63
C ALA A 754 17.19 -28.14 -7.45
N GLY A 755 16.16 -28.80 -6.91
CA GLY A 755 16.34 -29.80 -5.86
C GLY A 755 17.22 -30.97 -6.30
N GLU A 756 17.01 -31.47 -7.52
CA GLU A 756 17.83 -32.56 -8.07
C GLU A 756 19.28 -32.14 -8.36
N GLN A 757 19.48 -30.94 -8.90
CA GLN A 757 20.82 -30.40 -9.15
C GLN A 757 21.60 -30.18 -7.86
N ALA A 758 20.94 -29.66 -6.81
CA ALA A 758 21.55 -29.44 -5.51
C ALA A 758 22.02 -30.77 -4.88
N ARG A 759 21.18 -31.82 -4.96
CA ARG A 759 21.52 -33.18 -4.53
C ARG A 759 22.75 -33.73 -5.26
N LEU A 760 22.77 -33.65 -6.59
CA LEU A 760 23.90 -34.13 -7.40
C LEU A 760 25.20 -33.37 -7.10
N ALA A 761 25.12 -32.06 -6.84
CA ALA A 761 26.26 -31.24 -6.46
C ALA A 761 26.80 -31.65 -5.06
N ALA A 762 25.92 -31.87 -4.09
CA ALA A 762 26.29 -32.31 -2.74
C ALA A 762 26.93 -33.71 -2.75
N GLU A 763 26.40 -34.65 -3.54
CA GLU A 763 27.00 -35.99 -3.72
C GLU A 763 28.38 -35.92 -4.36
N LYS A 764 28.58 -35.01 -5.33
CA LYS A 764 29.88 -34.79 -5.95
C LYS A 764 30.87 -34.21 -4.93
N ALA A 765 30.45 -33.21 -4.15
CA ALA A 765 31.25 -32.62 -3.09
C ALA A 765 31.69 -33.66 -2.03
N GLY A 766 30.76 -34.49 -1.57
CA GLY A 766 31.01 -35.59 -0.63
C GLY A 766 31.97 -36.67 -1.16
N LYS A 767 31.91 -36.98 -2.47
CA LYS A 767 32.86 -37.89 -3.13
C LYS A 767 34.26 -37.28 -3.26
N THR A 768 34.39 -35.97 -3.46
CA THR A 768 35.69 -35.28 -3.46
C THR A 768 36.33 -35.23 -2.08
N SER A 769 35.56 -35.04 -1.00
CA SER A 769 36.08 -35.10 0.37
C SER A 769 36.49 -36.52 0.78
N GLN A 770 35.74 -37.56 0.38
CA GLN A 770 36.15 -38.95 0.59
C GLN A 770 37.37 -39.37 -0.26
N LYS A 771 37.54 -38.83 -1.48
CA LYS A 771 38.76 -39.06 -2.28
C LYS A 771 39.99 -38.38 -1.69
N ALA A 772 39.83 -37.21 -1.06
CA ALA A 772 40.92 -36.51 -0.39
C ALA A 772 41.40 -37.23 0.89
N GLU A 773 40.53 -38.01 1.55
CA GLU A 773 40.93 -38.88 2.67
C GLU A 773 41.47 -40.26 2.23
N GLY A 774 41.28 -40.65 0.98
CA GLY A 774 41.71 -41.93 0.41
C GLY A 774 43.14 -41.97 -0.16
N GLU A 775 43.81 -40.82 -0.31
CA GLU A 775 45.21 -40.74 -0.79
C GLU A 775 46.17 -40.45 0.38
N LYS A 776 46.44 -41.46 1.21
CA LYS A 776 47.71 -41.55 1.96
C LYS A 776 48.65 -42.52 1.24
N PRO A 777 49.77 -42.08 0.67
CA PRO A 777 50.79 -43.00 0.19
C PRO A 777 51.59 -43.50 1.38
N GLY A 778 51.55 -44.81 1.62
CA GLY A 778 52.50 -45.48 2.50
C GLY A 778 53.85 -45.60 1.80
N HIS A 779 54.92 -45.11 2.43
CA HIS A 779 56.26 -45.68 2.31
C HIS A 779 57.15 -45.25 3.50
N ALA A 780 57.78 -46.26 4.10
CA ALA A 780 58.71 -46.14 5.23
C ALA A 780 60.10 -45.63 4.77
N PRO A 781 60.93 -45.10 5.69
CA PRO A 781 62.37 -45.04 5.46
C PRO A 781 63.14 -45.95 6.43
N GLN A 782 64.00 -46.80 5.88
CA GLN A 782 65.17 -47.38 6.56
C GLN A 782 66.36 -46.41 6.41
N GLY A 783 67.23 -46.34 7.44
CA GLY A 783 68.66 -46.11 7.20
C GLY A 783 69.39 -44.97 7.93
N VAL A 784 69.73 -45.21 9.20
CA VAL A 784 71.05 -45.01 9.87
C VAL A 784 71.87 -43.73 9.61
N GLY A 785 72.18 -43.01 10.70
CA GLY A 785 73.31 -42.08 10.83
C GLY A 785 73.56 -41.70 12.31
N GLN A 786 74.78 -41.96 12.80
CA GLN A 786 75.24 -41.93 14.20
C GLN A 786 75.43 -40.54 14.85
N GLY A 787 75.37 -40.53 16.21
CA GLY A 787 76.11 -39.68 17.16
C GLY A 787 75.71 -38.20 17.24
N SER A 788 75.73 -37.50 18.37
CA SER A 788 76.27 -37.78 19.70
C SER A 788 75.80 -36.73 20.73
N HIS A 789 75.61 -37.20 21.98
CA HIS A 789 75.88 -36.52 23.26
C HIS A 789 75.16 -35.23 23.73
N THR A 790 74.62 -35.37 24.96
CA THR A 790 74.52 -34.41 26.09
C THR A 790 73.60 -33.20 25.92
N GLY A 791 72.68 -32.84 26.83
CA GLY A 791 72.32 -33.25 28.19
C GLY A 791 71.39 -32.17 28.78
N GLY A 792 70.80 -32.41 29.97
CA GLY A 792 70.33 -31.32 30.83
C GLY A 792 68.83 -31.02 30.88
N HIS A 793 68.16 -31.65 31.85
CA HIS A 793 67.28 -31.08 32.88
C HIS A 793 66.17 -30.04 32.59
N SER A 794 65.00 -30.36 33.19
CA SER A 794 64.04 -29.49 33.93
C SER A 794 63.24 -28.45 33.13
N ALA A 795 62.03 -28.02 33.50
CA ALA A 795 60.96 -28.47 34.39
C ALA A 795 59.77 -27.51 34.12
N ASN A 796 58.55 -27.99 34.36
CA ASN A 796 57.33 -27.27 34.76
C ASN A 796 56.81 -26.03 33.99
N GLY A 797 55.56 -26.16 33.53
CA GLY A 797 54.42 -25.43 34.12
C GLY A 797 53.97 -24.14 33.42
N HIS A 798 52.89 -24.22 32.64
CA HIS A 798 51.52 -23.88 33.05
C HIS A 798 50.52 -24.21 31.95
#